data_AF-A0A8J8H0W4-F1
#
_entry.id   AF-A0A8J8H0W4-F1
#
_cell.length_a   1.000
_cell.length_b   1.000
_cell.length_c   1.000
_cell.angle_alpha   90.00
_cell.angle_beta   90.00
_cell.angle_gamma   90.00
#
_symmetry.space_group_name_H-M   'P 1'
#
loop_
_entity.id
_entity.type
_entity.pdbx_description
1 polymer ?
#
loop_
_entity_poly.entity_id
_entity_poly.type
_entity_poly.pdbx_seq_one_letter_code
_entity_poly.pdbx_strand_id
1 'polypeptide(L)'
;MTDLRHRLRRHEPVRPRKIRLDDRTRLLLLIAFATALSLTAVLLSVVRGARESHTPAADKTAQAPSGREPIKVTQFRSKDRNDVAAIQAAIDSASPGDTVLFPAGTYRLDSRFIFKSGVNYVGDPKTPPILLGVTPVAVSFTQNPDSPLRDATIRGLIFDNVVLRFQGTSHSGSFANVTIEDCEFRNGRSAEPWNSDYIWLAYTDGFTIEDCTFLRDSASAGRGIVLERTRSTVVKDSYFGTTRKLEDNVPNGWFKTAINLTGYENDDERNVDVVIDGNVWRRTPGIRCAYDNVSICEDHGLYAWGVRGLVIVGNRADGWTDSGSGGSVKLRNSDDVLIARNHFRVSGVLTHTYWHTDPTRFTRVRVEENRIDLAGRSGQAIGYWRSTDTGSSREDLCQRRDGGERELYITRNRMVSGGAITVQCATGSQICVSGNVNATLELKTPGVRRRGCEDARTWTMPLPGVYRGDFNGDGKADFAQAVTGSDGNLHWRAHVSAGDGFTVADWGGGITPIRDAQRYGVQVGDFTGDGLDDIVYRSSCGDKECWRLHASTGGAFAEGRVLGSPGGWFSAETFSFGVRTGDFNGDKLADLLYRGRCGQDGHACWLVLASQADGRAVAQDWGDRAQWAAGVTLDYGLFVGDFNGDGRSDVAYLGGCASGQCFRVHVSTGKTFEPQDWGYSFRPDSTTGHFGITVADRNHDGATDLIYRGACAGTRRWGYLLGTEQGGPFTADCRAS
;
A
#
# COMPACT_ATOMS: atom_id res chain seq x y z
N MET A 1 -49.71 1.00 65.81
CA MET A 1 -48.96 -0.13 65.23
C MET A 1 -47.66 0.46 64.67
N THR A 2 -46.71 0.77 65.57
CA THR A 2 -45.37 0.11 65.72
C THR A 2 -44.44 0.41 64.53
N ASP A 3 -43.52 1.38 64.52
CA ASP A 3 -42.47 1.92 65.42
C ASP A 3 -41.07 1.24 65.32
N LEU A 4 -40.03 2.07 65.51
CA LEU A 4 -38.55 1.92 65.51
C LEU A 4 -37.82 2.17 64.17
N ARG A 5 -37.10 3.29 63.91
CA ARG A 5 -36.06 4.11 64.60
C ARG A 5 -34.63 3.53 64.67
N HIS A 6 -33.68 4.36 64.16
CA HIS A 6 -32.25 4.53 64.52
C HIS A 6 -31.26 3.42 64.07
N ARG A 7 -29.98 3.67 63.70
CA ARG A 7 -29.02 4.75 64.05
C ARG A 7 -27.79 4.68 63.12
N LEU A 8 -27.22 5.84 62.78
CA LEU A 8 -25.86 6.02 62.29
C LEU A 8 -24.81 5.58 63.33
N ARG A 9 -23.71 4.95 62.91
CA ARG A 9 -22.43 4.95 63.66
C ARG A 9 -21.24 5.07 62.71
N ARG A 10 -20.36 6.01 63.09
CA ARG A 10 -19.03 6.30 62.54
C ARG A 10 -18.08 5.13 62.76
N HIS A 11 -17.12 4.94 61.85
CA HIS A 11 -15.93 4.12 62.06
C HIS A 11 -14.67 5.00 62.04
N GLU A 12 -13.97 5.01 63.17
CA GLU A 12 -12.59 5.46 63.34
C GLU A 12 -11.61 4.32 63.02
N PRO A 13 -10.33 4.63 62.72
CA PRO A 13 -9.37 3.67 62.16
C PRO A 13 -8.73 2.75 63.22
N VAL A 14 -8.61 1.46 62.87
CA VAL A 14 -7.89 0.45 63.66
C VAL A 14 -6.40 0.43 63.27
N ARG A 15 -5.50 0.55 64.27
CA ARG A 15 -4.04 0.44 64.11
C ARG A 15 -3.60 -0.97 63.72
N PRO A 16 -2.53 -1.14 62.91
CA PRO A 16 -2.06 -2.46 62.50
C PRO A 16 -1.31 -3.20 63.64
N ARG A 17 -1.66 -4.47 63.84
CA ARG A 17 -0.89 -5.43 64.66
C ARG A 17 0.31 -5.93 63.87
N LYS A 18 1.51 -5.83 64.45
CA LYS A 18 2.73 -6.48 63.95
C LYS A 18 2.57 -8.00 64.05
N ILE A 19 2.63 -8.69 62.90
CA ILE A 19 2.81 -10.16 62.84
C ILE A 19 4.32 -10.44 62.86
N ARG A 20 4.79 -11.24 63.81
CA ARG A 20 6.15 -11.81 63.79
C ARG A 20 6.09 -13.16 63.07
N LEU A 21 6.78 -13.26 61.93
CA LEU A 21 7.02 -14.52 61.21
C LEU A 21 8.15 -15.31 61.88
N ASP A 22 8.03 -16.63 61.91
CA ASP A 22 9.03 -17.55 62.46
C ASP A 22 10.23 -17.77 61.51
N ASP A 23 11.31 -18.31 62.07
CA ASP A 23 12.60 -18.42 61.37
C ASP A 23 12.62 -19.49 60.25
N ARG A 24 11.65 -20.42 60.21
CA ARG A 24 11.49 -21.36 59.07
C ARG A 24 10.82 -20.70 57.87
N THR A 25 9.92 -19.74 58.12
CA THR A 25 9.30 -18.95 57.04
C THR A 25 10.27 -17.90 56.47
N ARG A 26 11.21 -17.40 57.30
CA ARG A 26 12.32 -16.54 56.84
C ARG A 26 13.32 -17.28 55.95
N LEU A 27 13.61 -18.55 56.23
CA LEU A 27 14.56 -19.35 55.44
C LEU A 27 14.02 -19.69 54.04
N LEU A 28 12.70 -19.95 53.92
CA LEU A 28 12.05 -20.18 52.61
C LEU A 28 11.94 -18.90 51.77
N LEU A 29 11.76 -17.72 52.40
CA LEU A 29 11.82 -16.42 51.71
C LEU A 29 13.26 -16.02 51.32
N LEU A 30 14.28 -16.43 52.07
CA LEU A 30 15.70 -16.20 51.76
C LEU A 30 16.20 -17.06 50.59
N ILE A 31 15.68 -18.29 50.42
CA ILE A 31 16.00 -19.13 49.25
C ILE A 31 15.27 -18.62 48.00
N ALA A 32 14.06 -18.07 48.14
CA ALA A 32 13.35 -17.41 47.03
C ALA A 32 13.94 -16.04 46.64
N PHE A 33 14.65 -15.36 47.55
CA PHE A 33 15.38 -14.12 47.25
C PHE A 33 16.81 -14.34 46.73
N ALA A 34 17.42 -15.51 46.96
CA ALA A 34 18.78 -15.82 46.51
C ALA A 34 18.85 -16.31 45.04
N THR A 35 17.73 -16.72 44.43
CA THR A 35 17.65 -16.96 42.97
C THR A 35 17.25 -15.71 42.18
N ALA A 36 16.99 -14.59 42.85
CA ALA A 36 16.67 -13.29 42.24
C ALA A 36 17.83 -12.27 42.31
N LEU A 37 18.99 -12.65 42.87
CA LEU A 37 20.14 -11.75 43.08
C LEU A 37 21.47 -12.37 42.62
N SER A 38 21.53 -12.76 41.35
CA SER A 38 22.80 -12.95 40.64
C SER A 38 22.56 -12.81 39.14
N LEU A 39 22.29 -11.58 38.69
CA LEU A 39 22.60 -11.10 37.33
C LEU A 39 22.41 -9.57 37.31
N THR A 40 23.29 -8.86 38.00
CA THR A 40 23.46 -7.41 37.83
C THR A 40 24.95 -7.16 37.67
N ALA A 41 25.29 -6.35 36.66
CA ALA A 41 26.63 -5.93 36.23
C ALA A 41 27.40 -6.87 35.28
N VAL A 42 26.94 -6.96 34.02
CA VAL A 42 27.71 -6.53 32.82
C VAL A 42 26.68 -6.21 31.73
N LEU A 43 26.39 -4.92 31.48
CA LEU A 43 25.98 -4.37 30.18
C LEU A 43 25.77 -2.87 30.35
N LEU A 44 26.87 -2.13 30.21
CA LEU A 44 26.90 -0.69 30.06
C LEU A 44 27.36 -0.42 28.62
N SER A 45 26.44 -0.52 27.66
CA SER A 45 26.52 0.07 26.33
C SER A 45 25.28 -0.34 25.54
N VAL A 46 24.70 0.60 24.78
CA VAL A 46 23.56 0.49 23.86
C VAL A 46 22.21 0.88 24.50
N VAL A 47 22.09 2.19 24.78
CA VAL A 47 20.80 2.90 24.77
C VAL A 47 20.83 3.80 23.54
N ARG A 48 20.12 3.38 22.49
CA ARG A 48 19.67 4.10 21.27
C ARG A 48 18.80 3.07 20.54
N GLY A 49 17.56 3.26 20.15
CA GLY A 49 16.55 4.31 20.23
C GLY A 49 15.42 3.72 19.37
N ALA A 50 14.23 3.49 19.95
CA ALA A 50 13.08 2.93 19.25
C ALA A 50 12.06 4.05 19.04
N ARG A 51 11.66 4.27 17.78
CA ARG A 51 10.74 5.31 17.35
C ARG A 51 9.76 4.74 16.33
N GLU A 52 8.49 5.12 16.47
CA GLU A 52 7.37 4.74 15.61
C GLU A 52 6.69 5.97 15.00
N SER A 53 6.33 5.87 13.71
CA SER A 53 5.22 6.57 13.04
C SER A 53 5.09 6.07 11.59
N HIS A 54 3.88 6.08 11.03
CA HIS A 54 3.50 5.44 9.75
C HIS A 54 4.28 5.91 8.51
N THR A 55 5.42 5.27 8.30
CA THR A 55 6.26 5.20 7.09
C THR A 55 5.92 3.95 6.25
N PRO A 56 6.17 3.90 4.93
CA PRO A 56 6.40 2.60 4.28
C PRO A 56 7.60 1.99 5.00
N ALA A 57 7.36 0.91 5.77
CA ALA A 57 8.31 0.15 6.57
C ALA A 57 9.74 0.72 6.53
N ALA A 58 10.05 1.69 7.40
CA ALA A 58 11.43 2.10 7.58
C ALA A 58 12.22 0.87 8.05
N ASP A 59 13.25 0.56 7.28
CA ASP A 59 14.22 -0.54 7.40
C ASP A 59 14.41 -1.02 8.85
N LYS A 60 13.59 -1.99 9.28
CA LYS A 60 13.93 -2.89 10.40
C LYS A 60 15.08 -3.75 9.87
N THR A 61 16.28 -3.18 9.86
CA THR A 61 17.47 -3.78 9.28
C THR A 61 17.66 -5.21 9.78
N ALA A 62 17.82 -6.10 8.81
CA ALA A 62 18.12 -7.51 8.92
C ALA A 62 18.99 -7.93 10.13
N GLN A 63 18.47 -8.81 10.98
CA GLN A 63 19.22 -9.80 11.77
C GLN A 63 18.24 -10.83 12.36
N ALA A 64 18.41 -12.15 12.30
CA ALA A 64 19.37 -13.03 11.64
C ALA A 64 18.57 -14.03 10.77
N PRO A 65 19.20 -14.68 9.77
CA PRO A 65 18.57 -15.81 9.07
C PRO A 65 18.12 -16.86 10.08
N SER A 66 17.23 -17.78 9.69
CA SER A 66 17.12 -19.09 10.35
C SER A 66 18.54 -19.49 10.76
N GLY A 67 18.82 -19.93 12.00
CA GLY A 67 20.20 -20.03 12.54
C GLY A 67 21.24 -20.86 11.74
N ARG A 68 20.91 -21.29 10.52
CA ARG A 68 21.74 -21.83 9.45
C ARG A 68 22.44 -20.72 8.64
N GLU A 69 23.72 -20.95 8.35
CA GLU A 69 24.51 -20.05 7.50
C GLU A 69 23.98 -20.05 6.05
N PRO A 70 23.84 -18.88 5.39
CA PRO A 70 23.39 -18.82 4.00
C PRO A 70 24.36 -19.53 3.04
N ILE A 71 23.81 -20.24 2.06
CA ILE A 71 24.54 -20.89 0.98
C ILE A 71 24.93 -19.82 -0.04
N LYS A 72 26.23 -19.54 -0.19
CA LYS A 72 26.69 -18.45 -1.06
C LYS A 72 26.94 -18.98 -2.45
N VAL A 73 26.33 -18.38 -3.48
CA VAL A 73 26.57 -18.78 -4.88
C VAL A 73 28.06 -18.76 -5.25
N THR A 74 28.85 -17.85 -4.66
CA THR A 74 30.29 -17.76 -4.90
C THR A 74 31.09 -18.97 -4.43
N GLN A 75 30.54 -19.82 -3.54
CA GLN A 75 31.17 -21.10 -3.15
C GLN A 75 31.22 -22.10 -4.31
N PHE A 76 30.32 -21.95 -5.29
CA PHE A 76 30.17 -22.86 -6.43
C PHE A 76 30.74 -22.27 -7.72
N ARG A 77 31.25 -21.03 -7.69
CA ARG A 77 31.81 -20.37 -8.87
C ARG A 77 33.07 -21.09 -9.35
N SER A 78 33.06 -21.48 -10.62
CA SER A 78 34.24 -21.92 -11.36
C SER A 78 34.91 -20.73 -12.06
N LYS A 79 36.03 -20.98 -12.76
CA LYS A 79 36.67 -19.96 -13.62
C LYS A 79 35.94 -19.72 -14.95
N ASP A 80 34.74 -20.28 -15.13
CA ASP A 80 33.98 -20.20 -16.36
C ASP A 80 33.41 -18.78 -16.59
N ARG A 81 33.09 -18.46 -17.84
CA ARG A 81 32.53 -17.14 -18.23
C ARG A 81 31.01 -17.02 -18.00
N ASN A 82 30.38 -18.06 -17.46
CA ASN A 82 28.95 -18.20 -17.23
C ASN A 82 28.73 -18.74 -15.82
N ASP A 83 27.80 -18.13 -15.08
CA ASP A 83 27.51 -18.42 -13.69
C ASP A 83 26.30 -19.35 -13.48
N VAL A 84 25.57 -19.73 -14.55
CA VAL A 84 24.33 -20.54 -14.44
C VAL A 84 24.57 -21.85 -13.69
N ALA A 85 25.65 -22.58 -13.99
CA ALA A 85 25.96 -23.84 -13.34
C ALA A 85 26.31 -23.67 -11.85
N ALA A 86 27.02 -22.58 -11.50
CA ALA A 86 27.34 -22.25 -10.11
C ALA A 86 26.07 -21.88 -9.32
N ILE A 87 25.18 -21.10 -9.93
CA ILE A 87 23.89 -20.75 -9.35
C ILE A 87 23.07 -22.02 -9.13
N GLN A 88 22.90 -22.85 -10.17
CA GLN A 88 22.12 -24.08 -10.06
C GLN A 88 22.68 -25.02 -8.97
N ALA A 89 24.00 -25.17 -8.88
CA ALA A 89 24.63 -25.99 -7.84
C ALA A 89 24.34 -25.46 -6.41
N ALA A 90 24.36 -24.13 -6.22
CA ALA A 90 23.98 -23.53 -4.95
C ALA A 90 22.51 -23.82 -4.61
N ILE A 91 21.61 -23.67 -5.58
CA ILE A 91 20.18 -23.95 -5.42
C ILE A 91 19.93 -25.43 -5.12
N ASP A 92 20.60 -26.34 -5.83
CA ASP A 92 20.44 -27.79 -5.67
C ASP A 92 20.87 -28.23 -4.26
N SER A 93 21.88 -27.57 -3.69
CA SER A 93 22.37 -27.83 -2.34
C SER A 93 21.47 -27.31 -1.21
N ALA A 94 20.55 -26.39 -1.51
CA ALA A 94 19.63 -25.80 -0.53
C ALA A 94 18.48 -26.75 -0.19
N SER A 95 18.07 -26.78 1.08
CA SER A 95 16.85 -27.44 1.57
C SER A 95 15.76 -26.41 1.88
N PRO A 96 14.48 -26.81 1.99
CA PRO A 96 13.44 -25.90 2.49
C PRO A 96 13.82 -25.26 3.84
N GLY A 97 13.62 -23.95 3.97
CA GLY A 97 14.07 -23.11 5.09
C GLY A 97 15.46 -22.49 4.91
N ASP A 98 16.22 -22.89 3.89
CA ASP A 98 17.56 -22.36 3.64
C ASP A 98 17.52 -21.10 2.76
N THR A 99 18.56 -20.28 2.90
CA THR A 99 18.78 -19.09 2.08
C THR A 99 19.96 -19.28 1.15
N VAL A 100 19.73 -19.11 -0.15
CA VAL A 100 20.76 -18.93 -1.18
C VAL A 100 21.08 -17.43 -1.28
N LEU A 101 22.28 -17.07 -0.84
CA LEU A 101 22.79 -15.70 -0.89
C LEU A 101 23.57 -15.48 -2.20
N PHE A 102 23.29 -14.36 -2.85
CA PHE A 102 24.04 -13.81 -3.97
C PHE A 102 24.90 -12.63 -3.46
N PRO A 103 26.19 -12.86 -3.11
CA PRO A 103 27.10 -11.77 -2.79
C PRO A 103 27.21 -10.73 -3.91
N ALA A 104 27.64 -9.53 -3.54
CA ALA A 104 27.88 -8.44 -4.49
C ALA A 104 28.72 -8.91 -5.70
N GLY A 105 28.27 -8.56 -6.90
CA GLY A 105 28.96 -8.87 -8.14
C GLY A 105 28.01 -9.05 -9.33
N THR A 106 28.59 -9.26 -10.51
CA THR A 106 27.83 -9.61 -11.72
C THR A 106 27.89 -11.11 -11.96
N TYR A 107 26.75 -11.72 -12.20
CA TYR A 107 26.52 -13.11 -12.53
C TYR A 107 26.05 -13.20 -13.97
N ARG A 108 26.84 -13.80 -14.85
CA ARG A 108 26.57 -13.87 -16.29
C ARG A 108 25.68 -15.07 -16.59
N LEU A 109 24.62 -14.85 -17.34
CA LEU A 109 23.59 -15.83 -17.66
C LEU A 109 23.43 -15.94 -19.18
N ASP A 110 23.70 -17.11 -19.76
CA ASP A 110 23.39 -17.40 -21.17
C ASP A 110 22.16 -18.32 -21.34
N SER A 111 21.64 -18.81 -20.23
CA SER A 111 20.58 -19.81 -20.13
C SER A 111 19.88 -19.70 -18.77
N ARG A 112 18.76 -20.41 -18.61
CA ARG A 112 17.96 -20.39 -17.37
C ARG A 112 18.58 -21.27 -16.27
N PHE A 113 18.40 -20.87 -15.01
CA PHE A 113 18.44 -21.78 -13.85
C PHE A 113 17.00 -21.94 -13.31
N ILE A 114 16.81 -22.91 -12.41
CA ILE A 114 15.50 -23.30 -11.87
C ILE A 114 15.48 -23.03 -10.37
N PHE A 115 14.50 -22.25 -9.91
CA PHE A 115 14.26 -22.01 -8.49
C PHE A 115 13.69 -23.27 -7.81
N LYS A 116 13.83 -23.37 -6.50
CA LYS A 116 13.43 -24.50 -5.66
C LYS A 116 12.46 -24.01 -4.57
N SER A 117 11.42 -24.80 -4.31
CA SER A 117 10.38 -24.46 -3.33
C SER A 117 10.90 -24.46 -1.89
N GLY A 118 10.34 -23.59 -1.05
CA GLY A 118 10.75 -23.43 0.34
C GLY A 118 12.11 -22.76 0.52
N VAL A 119 12.69 -22.18 -0.53
CA VAL A 119 14.05 -21.61 -0.50
C VAL A 119 14.01 -20.12 -0.73
N ASN A 120 14.89 -19.44 -0.03
CA ASN A 120 15.14 -18.03 -0.16
C ASN A 120 16.23 -17.68 -1.15
N TYR A 121 16.04 -16.61 -1.92
CA TYR A 121 17.01 -16.06 -2.84
C TYR A 121 17.25 -14.60 -2.50
N VAL A 122 18.40 -14.30 -1.90
CA VAL A 122 18.66 -12.97 -1.33
C VAL A 122 19.94 -12.39 -1.93
N GLY A 123 19.88 -11.13 -2.37
CA GLY A 123 21.04 -10.35 -2.76
C GLY A 123 21.76 -9.69 -1.59
N ASP A 124 23.01 -9.29 -1.79
CA ASP A 124 23.73 -8.45 -0.84
C ASP A 124 23.00 -7.10 -0.65
N PRO A 125 22.56 -6.76 0.57
CA PRO A 125 21.73 -5.57 0.82
C PRO A 125 22.50 -4.25 0.66
N LYS A 126 23.83 -4.27 0.72
CA LYS A 126 24.66 -3.07 0.56
C LYS A 126 25.03 -2.82 -0.89
N THR A 127 25.19 -3.89 -1.67
CA THR A 127 25.57 -3.80 -3.08
C THR A 127 24.85 -4.90 -3.85
N PRO A 128 23.61 -4.62 -4.31
CA PRO A 128 22.77 -5.62 -4.96
C PRO A 128 23.49 -6.30 -6.14
N PRO A 129 23.49 -7.64 -6.19
CA PRO A 129 24.11 -8.41 -7.27
C PRO A 129 23.33 -8.27 -8.58
N ILE A 130 24.06 -8.31 -9.70
CA ILE A 130 23.51 -8.21 -11.04
C ILE A 130 23.48 -9.58 -11.70
N LEU A 131 22.29 -10.09 -11.98
CA LEU A 131 22.03 -11.26 -12.82
C LEU A 131 21.89 -10.77 -14.27
N LEU A 132 22.97 -10.88 -15.04
CA LEU A 132 23.11 -10.32 -16.38
C LEU A 132 22.87 -11.37 -17.46
N GLY A 133 21.77 -11.24 -18.20
CA GLY A 133 21.52 -11.97 -19.44
C GLY A 133 22.45 -11.51 -20.57
N VAL A 134 23.32 -12.40 -21.06
CA VAL A 134 24.34 -12.07 -22.07
C VAL A 134 23.93 -12.41 -23.51
N THR A 135 22.70 -12.89 -23.70
CA THR A 135 22.12 -13.17 -25.01
C THR A 135 21.55 -11.91 -25.68
N PRO A 136 21.42 -11.87 -27.02
CA PRO A 136 20.86 -10.69 -27.71
C PRO A 136 19.41 -10.35 -27.32
N VAL A 137 18.65 -11.36 -26.92
CA VAL A 137 17.32 -11.26 -26.31
C VAL A 137 17.44 -11.63 -24.84
N ALA A 138 16.47 -11.24 -24.01
CA ALA A 138 16.52 -11.52 -22.59
C ALA A 138 16.50 -13.03 -22.30
N VAL A 139 17.27 -13.44 -21.28
CA VAL A 139 17.24 -14.82 -20.79
C VAL A 139 15.94 -15.02 -20.03
N SER A 140 15.12 -15.95 -20.51
CA SER A 140 13.83 -16.28 -19.91
C SER A 140 13.98 -17.38 -18.85
N PHE A 141 13.68 -17.03 -17.60
CA PHE A 141 13.51 -17.95 -16.49
C PHE A 141 12.13 -18.56 -16.55
N THR A 142 11.95 -19.50 -17.47
CA THR A 142 10.72 -20.27 -17.54
C THR A 142 10.84 -21.46 -16.59
N GLN A 143 10.18 -21.36 -15.45
CA GLN A 143 10.14 -22.43 -14.45
C GLN A 143 9.38 -23.64 -15.01
N ASN A 144 9.84 -24.85 -14.69
CA ASN A 144 9.21 -26.07 -15.20
C ASN A 144 7.85 -26.29 -14.50
N PRO A 145 6.73 -26.41 -15.23
CA PRO A 145 5.44 -26.73 -14.62
C PRO A 145 5.42 -28.08 -13.89
N ASP A 146 6.30 -29.03 -14.25
CA ASP A 146 6.45 -30.32 -13.53
C ASP A 146 7.21 -30.19 -12.21
N SER A 147 7.83 -29.03 -11.95
CA SER A 147 8.52 -28.70 -10.70
C SER A 147 8.10 -27.30 -10.22
N PRO A 148 6.84 -27.17 -9.77
CA PRO A 148 6.28 -25.88 -9.38
C PRO A 148 7.03 -25.25 -8.21
N LEU A 149 7.28 -23.94 -8.31
CA LEU A 149 7.84 -23.14 -7.23
C LEU A 149 6.74 -22.78 -6.22
N ARG A 150 6.99 -23.06 -4.95
CA ARG A 150 6.13 -22.68 -3.83
C ARG A 150 6.92 -22.10 -2.68
N ASP A 151 6.28 -21.24 -1.90
CA ASP A 151 6.78 -20.78 -0.60
C ASP A 151 8.22 -20.28 -0.71
N ALA A 152 8.44 -19.28 -1.57
CA ALA A 152 9.79 -18.80 -1.90
C ALA A 152 9.83 -17.27 -1.97
N THR A 153 10.93 -16.69 -1.51
CA THR A 153 11.21 -15.25 -1.66
C THR A 153 12.41 -15.02 -2.55
N ILE A 154 12.27 -14.04 -3.46
CA ILE A 154 13.33 -13.52 -4.32
C ILE A 154 13.49 -12.05 -3.97
N ARG A 155 14.63 -11.67 -3.40
CA ARG A 155 14.83 -10.34 -2.85
C ARG A 155 16.18 -9.72 -3.16
N GLY A 156 16.20 -8.41 -3.44
CA GLY A 156 17.44 -7.62 -3.51
C GLY A 156 18.32 -7.98 -4.71
N LEU A 157 17.74 -8.50 -5.79
CA LEU A 157 18.49 -8.90 -7.00
C LEU A 157 18.23 -7.89 -8.15
N ILE A 158 19.27 -7.62 -8.94
CA ILE A 158 19.14 -6.87 -10.19
C ILE A 158 19.10 -7.86 -11.35
N PHE A 159 17.96 -7.95 -12.03
CA PHE A 159 17.75 -8.70 -13.27
C PHE A 159 17.99 -7.79 -14.48
N ASP A 160 19.16 -7.93 -15.11
CA ASP A 160 19.58 -7.13 -16.26
C ASP A 160 19.51 -7.96 -17.53
N ASN A 161 18.64 -7.59 -18.47
CA ASN A 161 18.31 -8.35 -19.67
C ASN A 161 17.81 -9.78 -19.35
N VAL A 162 16.95 -9.88 -18.34
CA VAL A 162 16.37 -11.12 -17.82
C VAL A 162 14.86 -10.97 -17.67
N VAL A 163 14.12 -12.05 -17.94
CA VAL A 163 12.65 -12.13 -17.76
C VAL A 163 12.31 -13.31 -16.87
N LEU A 164 11.40 -13.12 -15.92
CA LEU A 164 10.85 -14.18 -15.08
C LEU A 164 9.51 -14.67 -15.63
N ARG A 165 9.39 -15.97 -15.92
CA ARG A 165 8.18 -16.59 -16.44
C ARG A 165 7.74 -17.75 -15.56
N PHE A 166 6.61 -17.58 -14.90
CA PHE A 166 5.95 -18.62 -14.11
C PHE A 166 4.69 -19.03 -14.85
N GLN A 167 4.72 -20.19 -15.51
CA GLN A 167 3.62 -20.68 -16.34
C GLN A 167 3.15 -22.04 -15.85
N GLY A 168 2.03 -22.04 -15.13
CA GLY A 168 1.35 -23.25 -14.69
C GLY A 168 0.63 -23.99 -15.80
N THR A 169 0.19 -25.22 -15.50
CA THR A 169 -0.53 -26.11 -16.44
C THR A 169 -2.04 -26.16 -16.21
N SER A 170 -2.55 -25.73 -15.06
CA SER A 170 -3.99 -25.75 -14.72
C SER A 170 -4.35 -24.69 -13.66
N HIS A 171 -5.66 -24.44 -13.49
CA HIS A 171 -6.22 -23.41 -12.61
C HIS A 171 -5.67 -23.49 -11.18
N SER A 172 -4.91 -22.45 -10.80
CA SER A 172 -4.46 -22.11 -9.44
C SER A 172 -3.93 -23.26 -8.61
N GLY A 173 -2.60 -23.30 -8.48
CA GLY A 173 -1.96 -24.20 -7.56
C GLY A 173 -0.68 -24.80 -8.08
N SER A 174 -0.22 -24.54 -9.31
CA SER A 174 1.14 -24.92 -9.70
C SER A 174 2.14 -24.03 -8.96
N PHE A 175 2.21 -22.74 -9.28
CA PHE A 175 3.03 -21.77 -8.58
C PHE A 175 2.24 -21.07 -7.48
N ALA A 176 2.72 -21.11 -6.24
CA ALA A 176 1.98 -20.59 -5.09
C ALA A 176 2.88 -19.88 -4.06
N ASN A 177 2.38 -18.83 -3.39
CA ASN A 177 3.05 -18.21 -2.25
C ASN A 177 4.49 -17.76 -2.55
N VAL A 178 4.67 -17.03 -3.66
CA VAL A 178 5.98 -16.52 -4.07
C VAL A 178 6.02 -15.02 -3.89
N THR A 179 7.08 -14.52 -3.26
CA THR A 179 7.32 -13.08 -3.12
C THR A 179 8.54 -12.64 -3.90
N ILE A 180 8.39 -11.55 -4.63
CA ILE A 180 9.47 -10.83 -5.31
C ILE A 180 9.52 -9.44 -4.69
N GLU A 181 10.57 -9.16 -3.93
CA GLU A 181 10.69 -7.94 -3.11
C GLU A 181 11.99 -7.21 -3.43
N ASP A 182 11.97 -5.87 -3.48
CA ASP A 182 13.18 -5.04 -3.60
C ASP A 182 14.12 -5.48 -4.76
N CYS A 183 13.53 -5.94 -5.87
CA CYS A 183 14.27 -6.36 -7.06
C CYS A 183 14.25 -5.25 -8.12
N GLU A 184 15.34 -5.14 -8.89
CA GLU A 184 15.41 -4.25 -10.06
C GLU A 184 15.38 -5.06 -11.35
N PHE A 185 14.58 -4.65 -12.32
CA PHE A 185 14.51 -5.23 -13.65
C PHE A 185 14.89 -4.18 -14.68
N ARG A 186 15.88 -4.45 -15.53
CA ARG A 186 16.33 -3.51 -16.56
C ARG A 186 16.75 -4.19 -17.86
N ASN A 187 16.78 -3.40 -18.94
CA ASN A 187 17.33 -3.79 -20.26
C ASN A 187 16.78 -5.10 -20.88
N GLY A 188 15.53 -5.49 -20.62
CA GLY A 188 14.94 -6.76 -21.09
C GLY A 188 14.49 -6.71 -22.55
N ARG A 189 15.39 -7.02 -23.48
CA ARG A 189 15.09 -7.02 -24.93
C ARG A 189 14.28 -8.25 -25.33
N SER A 190 13.26 -8.06 -26.16
CA SER A 190 12.45 -9.15 -26.71
C SER A 190 12.61 -9.25 -28.22
N ALA A 191 12.57 -10.48 -28.75
CA ALA A 191 12.46 -10.72 -30.18
C ALA A 191 11.10 -10.27 -30.75
N GLU A 192 10.06 -10.29 -29.90
CA GLU A 192 8.68 -10.01 -30.29
C GLU A 192 8.11 -8.81 -29.53
N PRO A 193 7.39 -7.87 -30.19
CA PRO A 193 6.87 -6.67 -29.55
C PRO A 193 5.99 -6.95 -28.33
N TRP A 194 5.22 -8.05 -28.36
CA TRP A 194 4.24 -8.39 -27.33
C TRP A 194 4.75 -9.37 -26.28
N ASN A 195 5.93 -9.98 -26.41
CA ASN A 195 6.52 -10.85 -25.38
C ASN A 195 7.67 -10.15 -24.63
N SER A 196 7.53 -8.84 -24.47
CA SER A 196 8.53 -7.93 -23.91
C SER A 196 8.28 -7.58 -22.44
N ASP A 197 7.71 -8.50 -21.66
CA ASP A 197 7.49 -8.37 -20.21
C ASP A 197 8.75 -8.63 -19.39
N TYR A 198 8.82 -8.10 -18.17
CA TYR A 198 9.84 -8.48 -17.17
C TYR A 198 9.40 -9.66 -16.31
N ILE A 199 8.11 -9.69 -15.97
CA ILE A 199 7.50 -10.77 -15.20
C ILE A 199 6.21 -11.19 -15.92
N TRP A 200 6.07 -12.48 -16.18
CA TRP A 200 4.83 -13.08 -16.63
C TRP A 200 4.40 -14.18 -15.69
N LEU A 201 3.20 -13.99 -15.13
CA LEU A 201 2.53 -14.92 -14.24
C LEU A 201 1.33 -15.51 -14.98
N ALA A 202 1.36 -16.81 -15.18
CA ALA A 202 0.26 -17.56 -15.78
C ALA A 202 -0.12 -18.74 -14.89
N TYR A 203 -1.40 -18.87 -14.53
CA TYR A 203 -1.93 -19.95 -13.67
C TYR A 203 -1.27 -20.02 -12.28
N THR A 204 -1.08 -18.86 -11.63
CA THR A 204 -0.44 -18.72 -10.31
C THR A 204 -1.45 -18.38 -9.20
N ASP A 205 -1.07 -18.59 -7.94
CA ASP A 205 -1.85 -18.18 -6.76
C ASP A 205 -0.94 -17.54 -5.70
N GLY A 206 -1.38 -16.50 -5.01
CA GLY A 206 -0.63 -15.93 -3.88
C GLY A 206 0.75 -15.36 -4.24
N PHE A 207 0.85 -14.62 -5.34
CA PHE A 207 2.08 -13.91 -5.71
C PHE A 207 2.07 -12.48 -5.16
N THR A 208 3.12 -12.09 -4.47
CA THR A 208 3.36 -10.71 -4.04
C THR A 208 4.58 -10.15 -4.78
N ILE A 209 4.40 -9.04 -5.48
CA ILE A 209 5.48 -8.27 -6.09
C ILE A 209 5.49 -6.93 -5.39
N GLU A 210 6.54 -6.67 -4.62
CA GLU A 210 6.60 -5.43 -3.86
C GLU A 210 7.94 -4.73 -3.93
N ASP A 211 7.85 -3.40 -3.83
CA ASP A 211 9.01 -2.53 -3.73
C ASP A 211 10.05 -2.70 -4.85
N CYS A 212 9.60 -3.25 -5.99
CA CYS A 212 10.44 -3.56 -7.12
C CYS A 212 10.54 -2.36 -8.06
N THR A 213 11.64 -2.29 -8.81
CA THR A 213 11.91 -1.24 -9.79
C THR A 213 12.01 -1.84 -11.20
N PHE A 214 11.28 -1.29 -12.17
CA PHE A 214 11.23 -1.77 -13.56
C PHE A 214 11.64 -0.64 -14.52
N LEU A 215 12.73 -0.82 -15.27
CA LEU A 215 13.39 0.23 -16.05
C LEU A 215 13.60 -0.16 -17.51
N ARG A 216 12.87 0.47 -18.44
CA ARG A 216 12.99 0.23 -19.89
C ARG A 216 13.54 1.44 -20.62
N ASP A 217 14.72 1.31 -21.20
CA ASP A 217 15.28 2.33 -22.08
C ASP A 217 14.68 2.27 -23.50
N SER A 218 15.07 3.20 -24.36
CA SER A 218 14.61 3.26 -25.74
C SER A 218 14.99 2.03 -26.58
N ALA A 219 16.03 1.30 -26.18
CA ALA A 219 16.50 0.10 -26.86
C ALA A 219 15.82 -1.19 -26.35
N SER A 220 15.06 -1.10 -25.27
CA SER A 220 14.41 -2.24 -24.59
C SER A 220 12.95 -1.96 -24.22
N ALA A 221 12.26 -1.17 -25.04
CA ALA A 221 10.86 -0.84 -24.85
C ALA A 221 9.97 -2.09 -24.78
N GLY A 222 8.96 -2.09 -23.90
CA GLY A 222 8.19 -3.30 -23.60
C GLY A 222 7.20 -3.18 -22.46
N ARG A 223 6.82 -4.32 -21.86
CA ARG A 223 5.85 -4.40 -20.75
C ARG A 223 6.55 -4.60 -19.41
N GLY A 224 5.91 -4.21 -18.32
CA GLY A 224 6.38 -4.53 -16.97
C GLY A 224 5.92 -5.93 -16.55
N ILE A 225 4.81 -5.99 -15.84
CA ILE A 225 4.23 -7.23 -15.29
C ILE A 225 3.01 -7.64 -16.12
N VAL A 226 2.91 -8.93 -16.42
CA VAL A 226 1.76 -9.52 -17.13
C VAL A 226 1.16 -10.62 -16.27
N LEU A 227 -0.14 -10.53 -16.03
CA LEU A 227 -0.93 -11.48 -15.26
C LEU A 227 -1.95 -12.16 -16.16
N GLU A 228 -1.98 -13.48 -16.07
CA GLU A 228 -2.83 -14.34 -16.88
C GLU A 228 -3.41 -15.46 -16.01
N ARG A 229 -4.73 -15.47 -15.77
CA ARG A 229 -5.38 -16.49 -14.93
C ARG A 229 -4.75 -16.63 -13.53
N THR A 230 -4.39 -15.51 -12.91
CA THR A 230 -3.80 -15.51 -11.57
C THR A 230 -4.87 -15.41 -10.49
N ARG A 231 -4.55 -15.90 -9.28
CA ARG A 231 -5.36 -15.71 -8.07
C ARG A 231 -4.54 -15.01 -7.00
N SER A 232 -5.19 -14.20 -6.17
CA SER A 232 -4.59 -13.60 -4.97
C SER A 232 -3.26 -12.88 -5.25
N THR A 233 -3.18 -12.12 -6.35
CA THR A 233 -1.93 -11.45 -6.77
C THR A 233 -1.88 -10.02 -6.23
N VAL A 234 -0.76 -9.66 -5.61
CA VAL A 234 -0.52 -8.31 -5.07
C VAL A 234 0.66 -7.69 -5.81
N VAL A 235 0.47 -6.49 -6.35
CA VAL A 235 1.55 -5.64 -6.87
C VAL A 235 1.52 -4.34 -6.08
N LYS A 236 2.55 -4.06 -5.28
CA LYS A 236 2.52 -2.90 -4.40
C LYS A 236 3.84 -2.16 -4.27
N ASP A 237 3.74 -0.88 -3.93
CA ASP A 237 4.87 0.01 -3.62
C ASP A 237 5.99 0.00 -4.69
N SER A 238 5.70 -0.42 -5.92
CA SER A 238 6.70 -0.65 -6.97
C SER A 238 6.77 0.50 -7.97
N TYR A 239 7.92 0.63 -8.64
CA TYR A 239 8.26 1.74 -9.52
C TYR A 239 8.47 1.27 -10.96
N PHE A 240 7.73 1.85 -11.90
CA PHE A 240 7.85 1.54 -13.33
C PHE A 240 8.27 2.78 -14.10
N GLY A 241 9.33 2.66 -14.88
CA GLY A 241 9.88 3.74 -15.69
C GLY A 241 10.69 4.77 -14.93
N THR A 242 10.80 4.58 -13.63
CA THR A 242 11.43 5.49 -12.69
C THR A 242 11.91 4.71 -11.48
N THR A 243 12.72 5.33 -10.63
CA THR A 243 13.09 4.78 -9.33
C THR A 243 12.36 5.52 -8.21
N ARG A 244 12.59 5.15 -6.94
CA ARG A 244 12.19 5.95 -5.77
C ARG A 244 12.66 7.41 -5.84
N LYS A 245 13.72 7.68 -6.61
CA LYS A 245 14.23 9.04 -6.84
C LYS A 245 13.36 9.85 -7.80
N LEU A 246 12.43 9.22 -8.53
CA LEU A 246 11.46 9.86 -9.40
C LEU A 246 12.09 10.84 -10.41
N GLU A 247 12.99 10.35 -11.25
CA GLU A 247 13.82 11.14 -12.16
C GLU A 247 13.02 12.05 -13.09
N ASP A 248 13.45 13.30 -13.25
CA ASP A 248 12.70 14.32 -13.99
C ASP A 248 12.46 13.99 -15.47
N ASN A 249 13.47 13.43 -16.14
CA ASN A 249 13.44 13.12 -17.57
C ASN A 249 12.92 11.71 -17.92
N VAL A 250 12.61 10.88 -16.90
CA VAL A 250 12.05 9.54 -17.06
C VAL A 250 12.78 8.73 -18.15
N PRO A 251 14.12 8.58 -18.08
CA PRO A 251 14.91 8.02 -19.19
C PRO A 251 14.55 6.55 -19.48
N ASN A 252 14.02 5.88 -18.46
CA ASN A 252 13.68 4.46 -18.45
C ASN A 252 12.16 4.21 -18.56
N GLY A 253 11.38 5.21 -18.95
CA GLY A 253 9.93 5.12 -19.06
C GLY A 253 9.43 4.55 -20.38
N TRP A 254 10.20 3.72 -21.11
CA TRP A 254 9.80 3.20 -22.42
C TRP A 254 8.86 1.99 -22.32
N PHE A 255 7.81 2.15 -21.51
CA PHE A 255 6.77 1.14 -21.33
C PHE A 255 5.66 1.28 -22.37
N LYS A 256 5.22 0.12 -22.86
CA LYS A 256 3.94 -0.04 -23.56
C LYS A 256 2.81 -0.10 -22.53
N THR A 257 2.94 -1.05 -21.61
CA THR A 257 2.14 -1.21 -20.39
C THR A 257 3.04 -1.44 -19.19
N ALA A 258 2.75 -0.81 -18.05
CA ALA A 258 3.46 -1.11 -16.81
C ALA A 258 2.90 -2.41 -16.20
N ILE A 259 1.58 -2.53 -16.15
CA ILE A 259 0.88 -3.71 -15.60
C ILE A 259 -0.22 -4.14 -16.57
N ASN A 260 -0.28 -5.42 -16.91
CA ASN A 260 -1.23 -5.96 -17.87
C ASN A 260 -1.94 -7.21 -17.31
N LEU A 261 -3.25 -7.14 -17.11
CA LEU A 261 -4.10 -8.27 -16.73
C LEU A 261 -4.85 -8.76 -17.96
N THR A 262 -4.47 -9.92 -18.46
CA THR A 262 -5.11 -10.56 -19.61
C THR A 262 -6.30 -11.38 -19.15
N GLY A 263 -7.49 -11.07 -19.68
CA GLY A 263 -8.73 -11.80 -19.41
C GLY A 263 -9.01 -12.90 -20.42
N TYR A 264 -9.95 -13.79 -20.07
CA TYR A 264 -10.45 -14.85 -20.95
C TYR A 264 -11.97 -14.96 -20.86
N GLU A 265 -12.51 -15.68 -21.84
CA GLU A 265 -13.93 -15.71 -22.15
C GLU A 265 -14.78 -16.37 -21.06
N ASN A 266 -14.28 -17.37 -20.33
CA ASN A 266 -15.06 -18.02 -19.26
C ASN A 266 -14.72 -17.48 -17.84
N ASP A 267 -15.63 -17.69 -16.88
CA ASP A 267 -15.48 -17.20 -15.49
C ASP A 267 -14.30 -17.86 -14.74
N ASP A 268 -13.90 -19.07 -15.14
CA ASP A 268 -12.84 -19.85 -14.48
C ASP A 268 -11.43 -19.42 -14.88
N GLU A 269 -11.27 -18.87 -16.09
CA GLU A 269 -9.98 -18.42 -16.65
C GLU A 269 -9.72 -16.93 -16.41
N ARG A 270 -10.32 -16.33 -15.39
CA ARG A 270 -10.08 -14.91 -15.07
C ARG A 270 -8.93 -14.74 -14.11
N ASN A 271 -8.34 -13.55 -14.12
CA ASN A 271 -7.61 -13.09 -12.95
C ASN A 271 -8.63 -12.84 -11.84
N VAL A 272 -8.35 -13.35 -10.64
CA VAL A 272 -9.23 -13.26 -9.48
C VAL A 272 -8.46 -12.71 -8.28
N ASP A 273 -9.06 -11.74 -7.59
CA ASP A 273 -8.50 -11.16 -6.36
C ASP A 273 -7.09 -10.58 -6.60
N VAL A 274 -7.02 -9.54 -7.43
CA VAL A 274 -5.79 -8.82 -7.73
C VAL A 274 -5.79 -7.46 -7.05
N VAL A 275 -4.73 -7.15 -6.31
CA VAL A 275 -4.54 -5.85 -5.64
C VAL A 275 -3.34 -5.13 -6.24
N ILE A 276 -3.54 -3.87 -6.63
CA ILE A 276 -2.54 -2.97 -7.18
C ILE A 276 -2.54 -1.72 -6.31
N ASP A 277 -1.57 -1.62 -5.40
CA ASP A 277 -1.59 -0.67 -4.28
C ASP A 277 -0.31 0.18 -4.20
N GLY A 278 -0.44 1.50 -4.14
CA GLY A 278 0.69 2.39 -3.82
C GLY A 278 1.82 2.49 -4.87
N ASN A 279 1.66 1.90 -6.05
CA ASN A 279 2.70 1.89 -7.09
C ASN A 279 2.87 3.26 -7.77
N VAL A 280 4.04 3.47 -8.38
CA VAL A 280 4.32 4.63 -9.24
C VAL A 280 4.74 4.16 -10.62
N TRP A 281 4.01 4.57 -11.67
CA TRP A 281 4.43 4.29 -13.04
C TRP A 281 4.48 5.55 -13.89
N ARG A 282 5.61 5.71 -14.60
CA ARG A 282 5.94 6.90 -15.37
C ARG A 282 6.42 6.52 -16.76
N ARG A 283 5.86 7.18 -17.77
CA ARG A 283 6.25 6.97 -19.17
C ARG A 283 7.05 8.12 -19.72
N THR A 284 8.10 7.83 -20.50
CA THR A 284 8.96 8.84 -21.11
C THR A 284 8.11 9.79 -21.96
N PRO A 285 8.14 11.10 -21.71
CA PRO A 285 7.35 12.05 -22.49
C PRO A 285 7.75 12.04 -23.97
N GLY A 286 6.75 12.09 -24.86
CA GLY A 286 6.98 12.30 -26.29
C GLY A 286 7.59 11.11 -27.03
N ILE A 287 7.47 9.88 -26.50
CA ILE A 287 7.76 8.65 -27.26
C ILE A 287 6.98 8.72 -28.58
N ARG A 288 7.72 8.87 -29.68
CA ARG A 288 7.18 8.82 -31.04
C ARG A 288 7.39 7.42 -31.56
N CYS A 289 6.30 6.79 -31.98
CA CYS A 289 6.36 5.46 -32.56
C CYS A 289 6.94 5.57 -33.96
N ALA A 290 8.00 4.81 -34.23
CA ALA A 290 8.64 4.78 -35.55
C ALA A 290 7.79 4.03 -36.62
N TYR A 291 6.55 3.67 -36.31
CA TYR A 291 5.67 2.87 -37.15
C TYR A 291 4.26 3.44 -37.18
N ASP A 292 3.57 3.30 -38.31
CA ASP A 292 2.20 3.80 -38.57
C ASP A 292 1.10 3.13 -37.72
N ASN A 293 1.47 2.26 -36.77
CA ASN A 293 0.56 1.61 -35.84
C ASN A 293 0.96 1.88 -34.37
N VAL A 294 0.29 2.86 -33.77
CA VAL A 294 0.52 3.31 -32.39
C VAL A 294 0.27 2.20 -31.35
N SER A 295 -0.52 1.17 -31.65
CA SER A 295 -0.81 0.08 -30.70
C SER A 295 0.42 -0.80 -30.38
N ILE A 296 1.47 -0.74 -31.20
CA ILE A 296 2.67 -1.57 -31.01
C ILE A 296 3.66 -0.92 -30.03
N CYS A 297 3.57 0.38 -29.80
CA CYS A 297 4.51 1.18 -28.98
C CYS A 297 3.87 1.81 -27.74
N GLU A 298 2.53 1.90 -27.72
CA GLU A 298 1.74 2.39 -26.62
C GLU A 298 0.51 1.51 -26.48
N ASP A 299 0.23 1.16 -25.23
CA ASP A 299 -1.08 0.69 -24.80
C ASP A 299 -1.41 1.46 -23.52
N HIS A 300 -1.85 0.85 -22.42
CA HIS A 300 -2.25 1.60 -21.21
C HIS A 300 -1.25 1.42 -20.07
N GLY A 301 -1.12 2.40 -19.18
CA GLY A 301 -0.27 2.28 -17.97
C GLY A 301 -0.61 0.99 -17.22
N LEU A 302 -1.90 0.83 -16.93
CA LEU A 302 -2.51 -0.41 -16.51
C LEU A 302 -3.60 -0.81 -17.49
N TYR A 303 -3.48 -2.00 -18.08
CA TYR A 303 -4.54 -2.60 -18.88
C TYR A 303 -5.11 -3.81 -18.15
N ALA A 304 -6.42 -3.87 -18.00
CA ALA A 304 -7.10 -5.01 -17.39
C ALA A 304 -8.34 -5.39 -18.18
N TRP A 305 -8.48 -6.68 -18.42
CA TRP A 305 -9.64 -7.27 -19.09
C TRP A 305 -10.06 -8.54 -18.36
N GLY A 306 -11.38 -8.77 -18.20
CA GLY A 306 -11.89 -10.06 -17.73
C GLY A 306 -11.45 -10.39 -16.31
N VAL A 307 -11.52 -9.43 -15.38
CA VAL A 307 -11.03 -9.61 -14.01
C VAL A 307 -12.21 -9.66 -13.03
N ARG A 308 -12.07 -10.46 -11.96
CA ARG A 308 -12.98 -10.45 -10.81
C ARG A 308 -12.21 -10.07 -9.55
N GLY A 309 -12.70 -9.12 -8.75
CA GLY A 309 -12.04 -8.74 -7.50
C GLY A 309 -10.75 -7.96 -7.77
N LEU A 310 -10.84 -6.84 -8.48
CA LEU A 310 -9.70 -5.98 -8.77
C LEU A 310 -9.72 -4.73 -7.89
N VAL A 311 -8.64 -4.49 -7.16
CA VAL A 311 -8.46 -3.26 -6.36
C VAL A 311 -7.27 -2.49 -6.91
N ILE A 312 -7.49 -1.25 -7.34
CA ILE A 312 -6.46 -0.30 -7.79
C ILE A 312 -6.53 0.91 -6.86
N VAL A 313 -5.62 1.01 -5.90
CA VAL A 313 -5.70 2.01 -4.84
C VAL A 313 -4.37 2.72 -4.59
N GLY A 314 -4.39 4.03 -4.34
CA GLY A 314 -3.20 4.78 -3.91
C GLY A 314 -2.07 4.92 -4.94
N ASN A 315 -2.28 4.52 -6.19
CA ASN A 315 -1.24 4.54 -7.22
C ASN A 315 -1.05 5.93 -7.83
N ARG A 316 0.14 6.18 -8.40
CA ARG A 316 0.49 7.41 -9.13
C ARG A 316 0.92 7.07 -10.57
N ALA A 317 0.29 7.70 -11.55
CA ALA A 317 0.57 7.46 -12.97
C ALA A 317 0.80 8.75 -13.77
N ASP A 318 1.84 8.77 -14.62
CA ASP A 318 2.00 9.83 -15.63
C ASP A 318 2.54 9.32 -16.99
N GLY A 319 2.31 10.12 -18.03
CA GLY A 319 3.00 9.99 -19.33
C GLY A 319 2.28 9.21 -20.42
N TRP A 320 1.20 8.47 -20.12
CA TRP A 320 0.34 7.85 -21.14
C TRP A 320 -0.64 8.87 -21.75
N THR A 321 -0.93 8.73 -23.04
CA THR A 321 -1.84 9.63 -23.75
C THR A 321 -3.29 9.47 -23.26
N ASP A 322 -4.10 10.52 -23.40
CA ASP A 322 -5.54 10.53 -23.09
C ASP A 322 -6.42 10.02 -24.26
N SER A 323 -5.88 9.12 -25.08
CA SER A 323 -6.54 8.54 -26.26
C SER A 323 -7.12 7.15 -25.99
N GLY A 324 -7.89 6.56 -26.91
CA GLY A 324 -8.38 5.18 -26.73
C GLY A 324 -7.31 4.09 -26.87
N SER A 325 -6.14 4.46 -27.43
CA SER A 325 -4.94 3.63 -27.57
C SER A 325 -3.96 3.81 -26.41
N GLY A 326 -4.26 4.74 -25.49
CA GLY A 326 -3.45 5.05 -24.33
C GLY A 326 -4.31 5.29 -23.09
N GLY A 327 -3.67 5.61 -21.97
CA GLY A 327 -4.38 6.00 -20.76
C GLY A 327 -3.70 5.44 -19.53
N SER A 328 -3.88 6.09 -18.39
CA SER A 328 -3.27 5.64 -17.14
C SER A 328 -3.85 4.29 -16.72
N VAL A 329 -5.17 4.11 -16.87
CA VAL A 329 -5.87 2.86 -16.59
C VAL A 329 -6.90 2.59 -17.67
N LYS A 330 -6.93 1.35 -18.19
CA LYS A 330 -8.05 0.82 -18.96
C LYS A 330 -8.56 -0.47 -18.38
N LEU A 331 -9.88 -0.54 -18.20
CA LEU A 331 -10.56 -1.69 -17.66
C LEU A 331 -11.65 -2.16 -18.62
N ARG A 332 -11.72 -3.46 -18.84
CA ARG A 332 -12.72 -4.10 -19.70
C ARG A 332 -13.40 -5.25 -19.00
N ASN A 333 -14.70 -5.38 -19.21
CA ASN A 333 -15.46 -6.61 -18.93
C ASN A 333 -15.12 -7.25 -17.57
N SER A 334 -15.40 -6.58 -16.47
CA SER A 334 -14.92 -7.00 -15.14
C SER A 334 -16.01 -6.95 -14.07
N ASP A 335 -15.84 -7.75 -13.02
CA ASP A 335 -16.72 -7.80 -11.87
C ASP A 335 -15.95 -7.41 -10.59
N ASP A 336 -16.62 -6.79 -9.62
CA ASP A 336 -16.03 -6.49 -8.31
C ASP A 336 -14.75 -5.65 -8.40
N VAL A 337 -14.86 -4.45 -8.99
CA VAL A 337 -13.70 -3.57 -9.17
C VAL A 337 -13.81 -2.30 -8.34
N LEU A 338 -12.72 -1.95 -7.67
CA LEU A 338 -12.53 -0.68 -6.99
C LEU A 338 -11.29 0.04 -7.53
N ILE A 339 -11.47 1.25 -8.04
CA ILE A 339 -10.40 2.17 -8.42
C ILE A 339 -10.53 3.40 -7.52
N ALA A 340 -9.70 3.49 -6.50
CA ALA A 340 -9.86 4.51 -5.47
C ALA A 340 -8.57 5.25 -5.07
N ARG A 341 -8.68 6.55 -4.78
CA ARG A 341 -7.57 7.34 -4.20
C ARG A 341 -6.27 7.32 -5.02
N ASN A 342 -6.36 7.14 -6.33
CA ASN A 342 -5.20 7.19 -7.23
C ASN A 342 -4.98 8.62 -7.75
N HIS A 343 -3.73 8.92 -8.12
CA HIS A 343 -3.32 10.19 -8.70
C HIS A 343 -2.89 9.97 -10.16
N PHE A 344 -3.73 10.37 -11.10
CA PHE A 344 -3.45 10.22 -12.53
C PHE A 344 -3.13 11.57 -13.18
N ARG A 345 -2.09 11.61 -14.02
CA ARG A 345 -1.65 12.80 -14.73
C ARG A 345 -1.54 12.53 -16.23
N VAL A 346 -1.91 13.53 -17.04
CA VAL A 346 -2.00 13.50 -18.51
C VAL A 346 -3.12 12.62 -19.06
N SER A 347 -3.50 11.54 -18.38
CA SER A 347 -4.64 10.68 -18.71
C SER A 347 -5.35 10.19 -17.43
N GLY A 348 -6.45 9.47 -17.56
CA GLY A 348 -7.24 8.97 -16.44
C GLY A 348 -7.69 7.53 -16.61
N VAL A 349 -8.96 7.27 -16.30
CA VAL A 349 -9.54 5.92 -16.26
C VAL A 349 -10.51 5.73 -17.43
N LEU A 350 -10.25 4.73 -18.26
CA LEU A 350 -11.14 4.33 -19.36
C LEU A 350 -11.75 2.97 -19.04
N THR A 351 -13.08 2.86 -19.13
CA THR A 351 -13.81 1.64 -18.79
C THR A 351 -14.72 1.24 -19.95
N HIS A 352 -14.69 -0.04 -20.34
CA HIS A 352 -15.44 -0.51 -21.49
C HIS A 352 -16.08 -1.89 -21.40
N THR A 353 -17.37 -2.00 -21.73
CA THR A 353 -17.98 -3.30 -22.03
C THR A 353 -17.87 -3.59 -23.54
N TYR A 354 -17.21 -4.69 -23.91
CA TYR A 354 -17.10 -5.19 -25.29
C TYR A 354 -17.92 -6.47 -25.44
N TRP A 355 -18.65 -6.58 -26.55
CA TRP A 355 -19.68 -7.61 -26.77
C TRP A 355 -19.19 -8.96 -27.30
N HIS A 356 -17.98 -9.04 -27.84
CA HIS A 356 -17.42 -10.28 -28.41
C HIS A 356 -16.38 -10.93 -27.50
N THR A 357 -16.23 -10.42 -26.28
CA THR A 357 -15.31 -10.96 -25.28
C THR A 357 -16.13 -11.33 -24.06
N ASP A 358 -16.32 -12.62 -23.78
CA ASP A 358 -16.93 -13.00 -22.51
C ASP A 358 -15.95 -12.69 -21.34
N PRO A 359 -16.43 -12.31 -20.15
CA PRO A 359 -17.82 -11.98 -19.86
C PRO A 359 -18.20 -10.66 -20.54
N THR A 360 -19.40 -10.56 -21.09
CA THR A 360 -19.88 -9.30 -21.69
C THR A 360 -20.52 -8.37 -20.65
N ARG A 361 -19.88 -8.20 -19.47
CA ARG A 361 -20.49 -7.50 -18.33
C ARG A 361 -19.54 -6.63 -17.53
N PHE A 362 -20.13 -5.66 -16.83
CA PHE A 362 -19.46 -4.79 -15.87
C PHE A 362 -20.31 -4.70 -14.61
N THR A 363 -19.99 -5.50 -13.59
CA THR A 363 -20.81 -5.63 -12.39
C THR A 363 -20.04 -5.11 -11.18
N ARG A 364 -20.66 -4.27 -10.35
CA ARG A 364 -20.10 -3.87 -9.06
C ARG A 364 -18.75 -3.15 -9.20
N VAL A 365 -18.77 -2.06 -9.97
CA VAL A 365 -17.55 -1.29 -10.25
C VAL A 365 -17.63 0.10 -9.66
N ARG A 366 -16.54 0.53 -9.04
CA ARG A 366 -16.40 1.83 -8.40
C ARG A 366 -15.15 2.52 -8.88
N VAL A 367 -15.31 3.76 -9.32
CA VAL A 367 -14.23 4.70 -9.59
C VAL A 367 -14.46 5.90 -8.67
N GLU A 368 -13.73 5.98 -7.56
CA GLU A 368 -14.01 6.98 -6.54
C GLU A 368 -12.79 7.62 -5.89
N GLU A 369 -12.94 8.85 -5.41
CA GLU A 369 -11.89 9.56 -4.67
C GLU A 369 -10.55 9.71 -5.44
N ASN A 370 -10.53 9.53 -6.76
CA ASN A 370 -9.31 9.70 -7.54
C ASN A 370 -9.06 11.18 -7.83
N ARG A 371 -7.78 11.56 -7.87
CA ARG A 371 -7.31 12.89 -8.29
C ARG A 371 -6.77 12.79 -9.72
N ILE A 372 -7.36 13.53 -10.66
CA ILE A 372 -6.99 13.43 -12.08
C ILE A 372 -6.59 14.82 -12.60
N ASP A 373 -5.38 14.92 -13.14
CA ASP A 373 -4.82 16.13 -13.75
C ASP A 373 -4.50 15.86 -15.23
N LEU A 374 -5.42 16.21 -16.13
CA LEU A 374 -5.18 16.11 -17.57
C LEU A 374 -4.30 17.24 -18.12
N ALA A 375 -3.70 18.07 -17.25
CA ALA A 375 -2.84 19.19 -17.63
C ALA A 375 -3.52 20.15 -18.63
N GLY A 376 -4.80 20.45 -18.41
CA GLY A 376 -5.61 21.36 -19.22
C GLY A 376 -6.21 20.76 -20.49
N ARG A 377 -6.00 19.47 -20.77
CA ARG A 377 -6.59 18.78 -21.94
C ARG A 377 -8.10 18.56 -21.75
N SER A 378 -8.83 18.49 -22.86
CA SER A 378 -10.29 18.27 -22.87
C SER A 378 -10.70 16.79 -23.01
N GLY A 379 -9.76 15.85 -22.84
CA GLY A 379 -10.00 14.41 -23.00
C GLY A 379 -10.90 13.78 -21.94
N GLN A 380 -11.05 12.45 -21.99
CA GLN A 380 -11.80 11.72 -20.98
C GLN A 380 -10.92 11.52 -19.75
N ALA A 381 -11.28 12.17 -18.64
CA ALA A 381 -10.66 11.91 -17.35
C ALA A 381 -11.19 10.60 -16.76
N ILE A 382 -12.50 10.40 -16.86
CA ILE A 382 -13.14 9.11 -16.57
C ILE A 382 -14.12 8.83 -17.70
N GLY A 383 -13.87 7.78 -18.48
CA GLY A 383 -14.72 7.35 -19.57
C GLY A 383 -15.39 6.03 -19.24
N TYR A 384 -16.71 5.96 -19.42
CA TYR A 384 -17.42 4.70 -19.59
C TYR A 384 -18.00 4.61 -21.00
N TRP A 385 -17.68 3.54 -21.71
CA TRP A 385 -18.21 3.31 -23.05
C TRP A 385 -18.51 1.84 -23.33
N ARG A 386 -19.69 1.57 -23.90
CA ARG A 386 -20.02 0.25 -24.46
C ARG A 386 -19.72 0.22 -25.96
N SER A 387 -18.96 -0.78 -26.41
CA SER A 387 -18.59 -1.00 -27.81
C SER A 387 -19.32 -2.19 -28.39
N THR A 388 -20.22 -2.01 -29.37
CA THR A 388 -20.57 -3.12 -30.29
C THR A 388 -19.43 -3.32 -31.26
N ASP A 389 -19.07 -4.58 -31.48
CA ASP A 389 -18.06 -4.91 -32.47
C ASP A 389 -18.53 -4.46 -33.86
N THR A 390 -17.57 -4.28 -34.79
CA THR A 390 -17.72 -3.88 -36.20
C THR A 390 -17.61 -2.38 -36.47
N GLY A 391 -16.90 -2.03 -37.54
CA GLY A 391 -16.69 -0.69 -38.11
C GLY A 391 -17.97 0.00 -38.59
N SER A 392 -18.95 0.06 -37.70
CA SER A 392 -20.25 0.68 -37.82
C SER A 392 -20.17 2.11 -37.31
N SER A 393 -21.08 2.94 -37.81
CA SER A 393 -21.15 4.36 -37.47
C SER A 393 -21.39 4.54 -35.96
N ARG A 394 -21.01 5.71 -35.40
CA ARG A 394 -21.22 6.05 -33.98
C ARG A 394 -22.68 5.85 -33.50
N GLU A 395 -23.65 5.84 -34.42
CA GLU A 395 -25.08 5.70 -34.16
C GLU A 395 -25.54 4.23 -34.00
N ASP A 396 -24.82 3.25 -34.55
CA ASP A 396 -25.17 1.82 -34.43
C ASP A 396 -24.74 1.22 -33.08
N LEU A 397 -23.64 1.74 -32.52
CA LEU A 397 -23.01 1.30 -31.25
C LEU A 397 -23.91 1.42 -30.01
N CYS A 398 -24.93 2.28 -30.07
CA CYS A 398 -25.82 2.61 -28.95
C CYS A 398 -27.19 1.88 -29.02
N GLN A 399 -27.43 1.03 -30.03
CA GLN A 399 -28.75 0.43 -30.30
C GLN A 399 -29.04 -0.83 -29.46
N ARG A 400 -28.03 -1.54 -28.94
CA ARG A 400 -28.18 -2.69 -28.03
C ARG A 400 -28.10 -2.27 -26.55
N ARG A 401 -29.25 -2.14 -25.89
CA ARG A 401 -29.40 -1.64 -24.50
C ARG A 401 -29.48 -2.74 -23.43
N ASP A 402 -29.31 -3.99 -23.80
CA ASP A 402 -29.39 -5.19 -22.96
C ASP A 402 -28.14 -5.36 -22.04
N GLY A 403 -28.12 -4.64 -20.91
CA GLY A 403 -27.97 -5.26 -19.59
C GLY A 403 -26.62 -5.79 -19.06
N GLY A 404 -25.48 -5.49 -19.66
CA GLY A 404 -24.16 -5.90 -19.13
C GLY A 404 -23.70 -5.13 -17.88
N GLU A 405 -24.10 -3.85 -17.72
CA GLU A 405 -23.72 -3.10 -16.52
C GLU A 405 -24.66 -3.36 -15.36
N ARG A 406 -24.09 -3.53 -14.17
CA ARG A 406 -24.82 -3.57 -12.91
C ARG A 406 -24.01 -2.80 -11.89
N GLU A 407 -24.61 -1.79 -11.30
CA GLU A 407 -24.06 -1.09 -10.14
C GLU A 407 -22.66 -0.48 -10.37
N LEU A 408 -22.56 0.39 -11.38
CA LEU A 408 -21.38 1.18 -11.66
C LEU A 408 -21.47 2.54 -10.97
N TYR A 409 -20.44 2.92 -10.22
CA TYR A 409 -20.37 4.18 -9.49
C TYR A 409 -19.13 4.97 -9.89
N ILE A 410 -19.33 6.23 -10.29
CA ILE A 410 -18.25 7.21 -10.51
C ILE A 410 -18.49 8.35 -9.53
N THR A 411 -17.85 8.29 -8.37
CA THR A 411 -18.22 9.16 -7.25
C THR A 411 -17.04 9.85 -6.59
N ARG A 412 -17.21 11.10 -6.17
CA ARG A 412 -16.23 11.80 -5.31
C ARG A 412 -14.81 11.92 -5.89
N ASN A 413 -14.65 11.86 -7.21
CA ASN A 413 -13.38 12.12 -7.89
C ASN A 413 -13.14 13.63 -8.01
N ARG A 414 -11.87 14.05 -8.06
CA ARG A 414 -11.47 15.46 -8.17
C ARG A 414 -10.68 15.68 -9.46
N MET A 415 -11.20 16.53 -10.34
CA MET A 415 -10.46 17.01 -11.51
C MET A 415 -9.62 18.22 -11.12
N VAL A 416 -8.30 18.11 -11.29
CA VAL A 416 -7.34 19.17 -10.98
C VAL A 416 -7.29 20.17 -12.14
N SER A 417 -7.14 19.65 -13.36
CA SER A 417 -7.11 20.47 -14.57
C SER A 417 -7.55 19.67 -15.79
N GLY A 418 -8.57 20.19 -16.47
CA GLY A 418 -9.11 19.59 -17.69
C GLY A 418 -9.90 18.30 -17.46
N GLY A 419 -10.47 17.82 -18.56
CA GLY A 419 -11.15 16.54 -18.65
C GLY A 419 -12.63 16.51 -18.34
N ALA A 420 -13.30 15.48 -18.86
CA ALA A 420 -14.69 15.18 -18.60
C ALA A 420 -14.88 13.79 -17.99
N ILE A 421 -15.99 13.63 -17.25
CA ILE A 421 -16.59 12.33 -16.96
C ILE A 421 -17.60 12.05 -18.06
N THR A 422 -17.31 11.06 -18.91
CA THR A 422 -18.15 10.70 -20.04
C THR A 422 -18.81 9.35 -19.81
N VAL A 423 -20.13 9.28 -20.00
CA VAL A 423 -20.87 8.01 -20.01
C VAL A 423 -21.67 7.94 -21.30
N GLN A 424 -21.40 6.91 -22.12
CA GLN A 424 -22.03 6.76 -23.44
C GLN A 424 -22.33 5.28 -23.76
N CYS A 425 -23.41 5.04 -24.51
CA CYS A 425 -23.90 3.72 -24.94
C CYS A 425 -24.16 2.70 -23.81
N ALA A 426 -24.40 3.14 -22.58
CA ALA A 426 -24.59 2.26 -21.42
C ALA A 426 -26.08 2.02 -21.05
N THR A 427 -26.32 1.13 -20.09
CA THR A 427 -27.60 1.00 -19.36
C THR A 427 -27.63 2.00 -18.21
N GLY A 428 -28.07 3.24 -18.49
CA GLY A 428 -27.91 4.37 -17.56
C GLY A 428 -28.48 4.17 -16.14
N SER A 429 -29.59 3.44 -15.98
CA SER A 429 -30.17 3.15 -14.65
C SER A 429 -29.24 2.38 -13.71
N GLN A 430 -28.25 1.69 -14.27
CA GLN A 430 -27.24 0.91 -13.55
C GLN A 430 -26.00 1.73 -13.20
N ILE A 431 -25.93 3.00 -13.63
CA ILE A 431 -24.78 3.89 -13.44
C ILE A 431 -25.17 5.04 -12.52
N CYS A 432 -24.29 5.36 -11.56
CA CYS A 432 -24.44 6.50 -10.67
C CYS A 432 -23.20 7.41 -10.74
N VAL A 433 -23.41 8.68 -11.02
CA VAL A 433 -22.33 9.70 -11.09
C VAL A 433 -22.66 10.84 -10.15
N SER A 434 -21.93 10.99 -9.04
CA SER A 434 -22.22 12.01 -8.02
C SER A 434 -21.00 12.45 -7.21
N GLY A 435 -21.04 13.67 -6.68
CA GLY A 435 -19.99 14.19 -5.80
C GLY A 435 -18.64 14.46 -6.45
N ASN A 436 -18.51 14.35 -7.79
CA ASN A 436 -17.25 14.64 -8.48
C ASN A 436 -17.03 16.16 -8.58
N VAL A 437 -15.87 16.63 -8.11
CA VAL A 437 -15.53 18.06 -8.02
C VAL A 437 -14.74 18.51 -9.25
N ASN A 438 -15.07 19.69 -9.79
CA ASN A 438 -14.46 20.30 -10.98
C ASN A 438 -14.53 19.44 -12.25
N ALA A 439 -15.45 18.48 -12.32
CA ALA A 439 -15.64 17.62 -13.46
C ALA A 439 -16.69 18.17 -14.44
N THR A 440 -16.33 18.29 -15.72
CA THR A 440 -17.32 18.43 -16.79
C THR A 440 -18.06 17.10 -16.95
N LEU A 441 -19.38 17.09 -16.92
CA LEU A 441 -20.18 15.87 -17.06
C LEU A 441 -20.76 15.73 -18.47
N GLU A 442 -20.31 14.71 -19.21
CA GLU A 442 -20.81 14.34 -20.53
C GLU A 442 -21.62 13.05 -20.47
N LEU A 443 -22.81 13.11 -19.87
CA LEU A 443 -23.70 11.96 -19.71
C LEU A 443 -24.62 11.84 -20.94
N LYS A 444 -24.15 11.12 -21.95
CA LYS A 444 -24.84 10.92 -23.25
C LYS A 444 -25.89 9.82 -23.20
N THR A 445 -25.91 9.04 -22.12
CA THR A 445 -26.89 7.97 -21.87
C THR A 445 -28.00 8.46 -20.92
N PRO A 446 -29.30 8.34 -21.29
CA PRO A 446 -30.41 8.63 -20.38
C PRO A 446 -30.46 7.69 -19.17
N GLY A 447 -30.97 8.17 -18.04
CA GLY A 447 -31.20 7.35 -16.83
C GLY A 447 -30.01 7.22 -15.87
N VAL A 448 -28.86 7.83 -16.20
CA VAL A 448 -27.71 7.91 -15.26
C VAL A 448 -28.12 8.64 -13.99
N ARG A 449 -28.01 7.96 -12.86
CA ARG A 449 -28.39 8.50 -11.55
C ARG A 449 -27.35 9.52 -11.09
N ARG A 450 -27.80 10.59 -10.43
CA ARG A 450 -26.92 11.64 -9.86
C ARG A 450 -27.05 11.81 -8.35
N ARG A 451 -27.94 11.03 -7.72
CA ARG A 451 -28.25 11.05 -6.28
C ARG A 451 -28.47 9.61 -5.82
N GLY A 452 -28.35 9.36 -4.51
CA GLY A 452 -28.48 8.00 -3.95
C GLY A 452 -27.38 7.05 -4.46
N CYS A 453 -26.19 7.58 -4.72
CA CYS A 453 -25.03 6.78 -5.13
C CYS A 453 -24.32 6.12 -3.94
N GLU A 454 -24.65 6.53 -2.71
CA GLU A 454 -24.00 6.08 -1.47
C GLU A 454 -24.59 4.75 -0.93
N ASP A 455 -25.78 4.36 -1.41
CA ASP A 455 -26.59 3.25 -0.86
C ASP A 455 -26.38 1.87 -1.50
N ALA A 456 -25.27 1.63 -2.21
CA ALA A 456 -25.03 0.33 -2.80
C ALA A 456 -24.70 -0.70 -1.71
N ARG A 457 -25.73 -1.41 -1.22
CA ARG A 457 -25.64 -2.44 -0.19
C ARG A 457 -25.03 -3.72 -0.79
N THR A 458 -24.35 -4.47 0.08
CA THR A 458 -23.92 -5.89 0.02
C THR A 458 -22.60 -6.33 -0.64
N TRP A 459 -22.11 -5.78 -1.76
CA TRP A 459 -20.75 -6.17 -2.28
C TRP A 459 -19.65 -5.16 -2.00
N THR A 460 -20.03 -4.01 -1.47
CA THR A 460 -19.21 -2.81 -1.47
C THR A 460 -18.09 -2.80 -0.46
N MET A 461 -17.76 -3.85 0.29
CA MET A 461 -17.00 -3.61 1.52
C MET A 461 -15.88 -4.60 1.85
N PRO A 462 -15.02 -5.09 0.93
CA PRO A 462 -13.68 -5.43 1.39
C PRO A 462 -13.04 -4.12 1.89
N LEU A 463 -12.35 -4.22 3.02
CA LEU A 463 -11.40 -3.22 3.45
C LEU A 463 -10.37 -3.13 2.32
N PRO A 464 -10.33 -2.02 1.56
CA PRO A 464 -9.62 -2.01 0.30
C PRO A 464 -8.11 -1.92 0.55
N GLY A 465 -7.36 -2.75 -0.16
CA GLY A 465 -5.90 -2.79 -0.13
C GLY A 465 -5.34 -3.99 0.63
N VAL A 466 -4.04 -3.93 0.87
CA VAL A 466 -3.29 -4.93 1.63
C VAL A 466 -2.57 -4.20 2.77
N TYR A 467 -2.90 -4.54 4.00
CA TYR A 467 -2.39 -3.86 5.18
C TYR A 467 -1.08 -4.49 5.62
N ARG A 468 -0.04 -3.68 5.76
CA ARG A 468 1.30 -4.11 6.20
C ARG A 468 1.41 -3.93 7.71
N GLY A 469 1.90 -4.94 8.42
CA GLY A 469 2.15 -4.89 9.86
C GLY A 469 2.92 -6.12 10.33
N ASP A 470 3.52 -6.07 11.51
CA ASP A 470 4.17 -7.20 12.19
C ASP A 470 3.11 -7.98 12.99
N PHE A 471 2.25 -8.72 12.27
CA PHE A 471 1.09 -9.38 12.87
C PHE A 471 1.51 -10.62 13.68
N ASN A 472 2.66 -11.22 13.39
CA ASN A 472 3.19 -12.39 14.10
C ASN A 472 4.25 -12.07 15.18
N GLY A 473 4.75 -10.83 15.26
CA GLY A 473 5.72 -10.39 16.25
C GLY A 473 7.16 -10.85 15.97
N ASP A 474 7.45 -11.27 14.74
CA ASP A 474 8.77 -11.76 14.35
C ASP A 474 9.73 -10.63 13.90
N GLY A 475 9.26 -9.38 13.95
CA GLY A 475 10.03 -8.21 13.56
C GLY A 475 9.93 -7.91 12.06
N LYS A 476 9.26 -8.74 11.26
CA LYS A 476 9.12 -8.56 9.81
C LYS A 476 7.74 -8.04 9.46
N ALA A 477 7.64 -7.43 8.29
CA ALA A 477 6.37 -7.00 7.76
C ALA A 477 5.59 -8.20 7.18
N ASP A 478 4.45 -8.49 7.76
CA ASP A 478 3.39 -9.34 7.25
C ASP A 478 2.37 -8.52 6.44
N PHE A 479 1.40 -9.20 5.85
CA PHE A 479 0.23 -8.58 5.24
C PHE A 479 -1.09 -9.14 5.74
N ALA A 480 -2.11 -8.29 5.80
CA ALA A 480 -3.49 -8.69 6.02
C ALA A 480 -4.40 -8.10 4.93
N GLN A 481 -5.32 -8.91 4.43
CA GLN A 481 -6.32 -8.52 3.45
C GLN A 481 -7.70 -9.00 3.91
N ALA A 482 -8.72 -8.14 3.79
CA ALA A 482 -10.09 -8.58 3.96
C ALA A 482 -10.56 -9.29 2.69
N VAL A 483 -10.98 -10.54 2.82
CA VAL A 483 -11.46 -11.37 1.72
C VAL A 483 -12.87 -11.88 2.01
N THR A 484 -13.63 -12.14 0.95
CA THR A 484 -14.98 -12.71 1.05
C THR A 484 -14.88 -14.24 0.95
N GLY A 485 -15.26 -14.94 2.02
CA GLY A 485 -15.38 -16.39 2.04
C GLY A 485 -16.47 -16.91 1.09
N SER A 486 -16.45 -18.22 0.83
CA SER A 486 -17.44 -18.90 -0.02
C SER A 486 -18.87 -18.84 0.54
N ASP A 487 -19.01 -18.59 1.83
CA ASP A 487 -20.27 -18.36 2.55
C ASP A 487 -20.78 -16.91 2.44
N GLY A 488 -20.01 -16.03 1.80
CA GLY A 488 -20.32 -14.61 1.63
C GLY A 488 -19.91 -13.73 2.82
N ASN A 489 -19.30 -14.29 3.86
CA ASN A 489 -18.82 -13.52 5.01
C ASN A 489 -17.41 -12.97 4.76
N LEU A 490 -17.09 -11.84 5.39
CA LEU A 490 -15.76 -11.22 5.30
C LEU A 490 -14.88 -11.69 6.46
N HIS A 491 -13.64 -12.04 6.15
CA HIS A 491 -12.61 -12.41 7.12
C HIS A 491 -11.25 -11.86 6.72
N TRP A 492 -10.34 -11.84 7.69
CA TRP A 492 -8.95 -11.50 7.45
C TRP A 492 -8.18 -12.71 6.95
N ARG A 493 -7.53 -12.56 5.80
CA ARG A 493 -6.47 -13.44 5.32
C ARG A 493 -5.14 -12.77 5.61
N ALA A 494 -4.26 -13.48 6.29
CA ALA A 494 -2.89 -13.02 6.52
C ALA A 494 -1.94 -13.71 5.54
N HIS A 495 -0.96 -12.94 5.07
CA HIS A 495 0.24 -13.43 4.43
C HIS A 495 1.34 -13.15 5.44
N VAL A 496 1.78 -14.18 6.14
CA VAL A 496 2.75 -14.06 7.24
C VAL A 496 4.14 -14.29 6.70
N SER A 497 5.00 -13.29 6.79
CA SER A 497 6.40 -13.37 6.40
C SER A 497 7.13 -14.32 7.34
N ALA A 498 7.70 -15.39 6.79
CA ALA A 498 8.61 -16.25 7.54
C ALA A 498 10.07 -15.75 7.42
N GLY A 499 10.30 -14.63 6.73
CA GLY A 499 11.62 -14.20 6.29
C GLY A 499 12.16 -15.02 5.12
N ASP A 500 11.51 -16.13 4.78
CA ASP A 500 11.80 -16.94 3.59
C ASP A 500 10.67 -17.16 2.58
N GLY A 501 9.55 -16.53 2.83
CA GLY A 501 8.34 -16.66 2.05
C GLY A 501 7.19 -16.11 2.83
N PHE A 502 5.98 -16.32 2.30
CA PHE A 502 4.76 -16.00 3.01
C PHE A 502 3.96 -17.28 3.23
N THR A 503 3.53 -17.50 4.46
CA THR A 503 2.47 -18.46 4.74
C THR A 503 1.14 -17.74 4.63
N VAL A 504 0.27 -18.20 3.73
CA VAL A 504 -1.06 -17.64 3.56
C VAL A 504 -2.04 -18.44 4.40
N ALA A 505 -2.77 -17.77 5.29
CA ALA A 505 -3.76 -18.41 6.14
C ALA A 505 -4.97 -17.51 6.38
N ASP A 506 -6.14 -18.12 6.51
CA ASP A 506 -7.34 -17.42 6.96
C ASP A 506 -7.23 -17.22 8.48
N TRP A 507 -7.03 -15.97 8.90
CA TRP A 507 -6.86 -15.57 10.29
C TRP A 507 -8.18 -15.16 10.96
N GLY A 508 -9.29 -15.15 10.21
CA GLY A 508 -10.63 -15.02 10.77
C GLY A 508 -10.96 -13.61 11.26
N GLY A 509 -11.42 -13.52 12.52
CA GLY A 509 -11.78 -12.28 13.20
C GLY A 509 -13.24 -11.82 13.04
N GLY A 510 -13.98 -12.32 12.05
CA GLY A 510 -15.40 -12.01 11.84
C GLY A 510 -15.67 -10.52 11.59
N ILE A 511 -15.63 -10.08 10.33
CA ILE A 511 -15.73 -8.66 9.99
C ILE A 511 -17.21 -8.24 9.91
N THR A 512 -17.65 -7.37 10.84
CA THR A 512 -19.05 -6.91 10.97
C THR A 512 -19.20 -5.41 10.62
N PRO A 513 -20.42 -4.90 10.28
CA PRO A 513 -20.64 -4.04 9.11
C PRO A 513 -19.72 -2.82 8.95
N ILE A 514 -19.24 -2.66 7.72
CA ILE A 514 -17.97 -2.00 7.39
C ILE A 514 -18.18 -0.63 6.71
N ARG A 515 -19.41 -0.08 6.75
CA ARG A 515 -19.81 1.10 5.95
C ARG A 515 -18.83 2.27 6.02
N ASP A 516 -18.22 2.47 7.17
CA ASP A 516 -17.34 3.60 7.44
C ASP A 516 -15.85 3.31 7.15
N ALA A 517 -15.42 2.04 7.15
CA ALA A 517 -14.01 1.70 6.98
C ALA A 517 -13.47 1.97 5.58
N GLN A 518 -14.29 1.90 4.53
CA GLN A 518 -13.85 2.31 3.19
C GLN A 518 -13.53 3.81 3.10
N ARG A 519 -14.29 4.60 3.86
CA ARG A 519 -14.20 6.05 3.86
C ARG A 519 -13.02 6.54 4.72
N TYR A 520 -12.74 5.85 5.81
CA TYR A 520 -11.73 6.28 6.79
C TYR A 520 -10.47 5.41 6.83
N GLY A 521 -10.46 4.33 6.05
CA GLY A 521 -9.39 3.36 6.00
C GLY A 521 -9.44 2.34 7.13
N VAL A 522 -8.49 1.41 7.05
CA VAL A 522 -8.07 0.54 8.15
C VAL A 522 -6.76 1.07 8.68
N GLN A 523 -6.61 0.95 9.98
CA GLN A 523 -5.47 1.39 10.74
C GLN A 523 -4.76 0.16 11.29
N VAL A 524 -3.43 0.14 11.17
CA VAL A 524 -2.57 -0.93 11.69
C VAL A 524 -1.60 -0.32 12.69
N GLY A 525 -1.32 -1.05 13.76
CA GLY A 525 -0.38 -0.68 14.81
C GLY A 525 -0.61 -1.50 16.07
N ASP A 526 0.32 -1.50 17.01
CA ASP A 526 0.16 -2.17 18.29
C ASP A 526 -0.79 -1.39 19.22
N PHE A 527 -2.10 -1.61 19.07
CA PHE A 527 -3.14 -0.93 19.85
C PHE A 527 -3.31 -1.57 21.24
N THR A 528 -2.70 -2.73 21.50
CA THR A 528 -2.84 -3.48 22.76
C THR A 528 -1.58 -3.46 23.64
N GLY A 529 -0.44 -3.05 23.08
CA GLY A 529 0.86 -2.99 23.74
C GLY A 529 1.54 -4.35 23.90
N ASP A 530 1.17 -5.36 23.11
CA ASP A 530 1.71 -6.73 23.21
C ASP A 530 2.87 -7.00 22.24
N GLY A 531 3.25 -5.99 21.44
CA GLY A 531 4.31 -6.05 20.44
C GLY A 531 3.86 -6.61 19.09
N LEU A 532 2.57 -6.93 18.92
CA LEU A 532 1.98 -7.34 17.66
C LEU A 532 1.20 -6.18 17.05
N ASP A 533 1.29 -6.01 15.74
CA ASP A 533 0.40 -5.08 15.06
C ASP A 533 -1.04 -5.63 15.08
N ASP A 534 -2.00 -4.76 15.37
CA ASP A 534 -3.42 -5.06 15.36
C ASP A 534 -4.13 -4.36 14.19
N ILE A 535 -5.42 -4.67 14.01
CA ILE A 535 -6.25 -4.02 13.00
C ILE A 535 -7.40 -3.24 13.63
N VAL A 536 -7.48 -1.95 13.30
CA VAL A 536 -8.56 -1.06 13.74
C VAL A 536 -9.29 -0.42 12.56
N TYR A 537 -10.62 -0.44 12.60
CA TYR A 537 -11.44 0.25 11.60
C TYR A 537 -12.76 0.74 12.17
N ARG A 538 -13.37 1.72 11.50
CA ARG A 538 -14.65 2.29 11.94
C ARG A 538 -15.84 1.46 11.47
N SER A 539 -16.79 1.21 12.37
CA SER A 539 -17.91 0.31 12.17
C SER A 539 -19.11 0.67 13.04
N SER A 540 -20.26 0.03 12.78
CA SER A 540 -21.46 0.13 13.62
C SER A 540 -21.47 -0.94 14.73
N CYS A 541 -21.45 -0.50 15.98
CA CYS A 541 -21.53 -1.34 17.18
C CYS A 541 -22.93 -1.25 17.81
N GLY A 542 -23.92 -1.88 17.16
CA GLY A 542 -25.33 -1.73 17.52
C GLY A 542 -25.89 -0.41 16.98
N ASP A 543 -26.59 0.36 17.82
CA ASP A 543 -27.20 1.64 17.41
C ASP A 543 -26.20 2.82 17.34
N LYS A 544 -24.90 2.56 17.53
CA LYS A 544 -23.85 3.59 17.58
C LYS A 544 -22.68 3.26 16.69
N GLU A 545 -22.01 4.29 16.19
CA GLU A 545 -20.72 4.16 15.52
C GLU A 545 -19.58 4.02 16.54
N CYS A 546 -18.58 3.22 16.18
CA CYS A 546 -17.45 2.84 17.01
C CYS A 546 -16.19 2.59 16.18
N TRP A 547 -15.06 2.53 16.87
CA TRP A 547 -13.86 1.87 16.36
C TRP A 547 -13.87 0.41 16.81
N ARG A 548 -13.72 -0.51 15.87
CA ARG A 548 -13.53 -1.93 16.14
C ARG A 548 -12.05 -2.28 16.07
N LEU A 549 -11.58 -3.03 17.05
CA LEU A 549 -10.24 -3.60 17.15
C LEU A 549 -10.34 -5.11 16.95
N HIS A 550 -9.53 -5.62 16.03
CA HIS A 550 -9.16 -7.01 15.90
C HIS A 550 -7.71 -7.14 16.37
N ALA A 551 -7.54 -7.60 17.61
CA ALA A 551 -6.21 -7.83 18.15
C ALA A 551 -5.56 -9.03 17.46
N SER A 552 -4.28 -8.93 17.10
CA SER A 552 -3.53 -10.09 16.65
C SER A 552 -3.23 -11.00 17.84
N THR A 553 -3.12 -12.29 17.59
CA THR A 553 -2.64 -13.28 18.59
C THR A 553 -1.37 -13.98 18.12
N GLY A 554 -0.71 -13.45 17.09
CA GLY A 554 0.48 -14.02 16.46
C GLY A 554 0.21 -15.16 15.48
N GLY A 555 -1.06 -15.51 15.26
CA GLY A 555 -1.48 -16.60 14.37
C GLY A 555 -2.94 -16.57 13.94
N ALA A 556 -3.70 -15.60 14.44
CA ALA A 556 -5.09 -15.32 14.09
C ALA A 556 -5.43 -13.88 14.51
N PHE A 557 -6.54 -13.36 14.01
CA PHE A 557 -7.16 -12.15 14.55
C PHE A 557 -8.32 -12.52 15.47
N ALA A 558 -8.36 -11.92 16.66
CA ALA A 558 -9.47 -12.08 17.58
C ALA A 558 -10.79 -11.54 17.00
N GLU A 559 -11.92 -12.01 17.54
CA GLU A 559 -13.22 -11.44 17.20
C GLU A 559 -13.24 -9.93 17.50
N GLY A 560 -13.79 -9.17 16.55
CA GLY A 560 -13.80 -7.71 16.61
C GLY A 560 -14.53 -7.16 17.84
N ARG A 561 -13.79 -6.49 18.73
CA ARG A 561 -14.34 -5.82 19.92
C ARG A 561 -14.36 -4.31 19.75
N VAL A 562 -15.12 -3.62 20.61
CA VAL A 562 -15.15 -2.15 20.62
C VAL A 562 -13.87 -1.62 21.24
N LEU A 563 -13.05 -0.93 20.45
CA LEU A 563 -11.91 -0.15 20.95
C LEU A 563 -12.42 1.08 21.70
N GLY A 564 -13.29 1.87 21.06
CA GLY A 564 -13.81 3.09 21.64
C GLY A 564 -14.90 3.74 20.80
N SER A 565 -15.61 4.68 21.41
CA SER A 565 -16.47 5.61 20.68
C SER A 565 -15.61 6.62 19.93
N PRO A 566 -16.04 7.14 18.76
CA PRO A 566 -15.33 8.21 18.09
C PRO A 566 -15.09 9.42 18.99
N GLY A 567 -15.93 9.70 20.01
CA GLY A 567 -15.70 10.78 20.98
C GLY A 567 -15.98 12.20 20.48
N GLY A 568 -16.15 12.38 19.18
CA GLY A 568 -16.55 13.62 18.53
C GLY A 568 -17.26 13.35 17.20
N TRP A 569 -17.53 14.41 16.43
CA TRP A 569 -18.13 14.31 15.11
C TRP A 569 -17.09 14.46 14.01
N PHE A 570 -17.31 13.72 12.93
CA PHE A 570 -16.48 13.82 11.75
C PHE A 570 -16.88 15.06 10.95
N SER A 571 -15.89 15.67 10.30
CA SER A 571 -16.03 16.91 9.55
C SER A 571 -15.55 16.70 8.11
N ALA A 572 -15.70 17.74 7.27
CA ALA A 572 -15.11 17.79 5.94
C ALA A 572 -13.58 17.51 5.96
N GLU A 573 -12.91 17.90 7.04
CA GLU A 573 -11.48 17.71 7.23
C GLU A 573 -11.16 16.24 7.53
N THR A 574 -12.02 15.52 8.27
CA THR A 574 -11.87 14.07 8.45
C THR A 574 -11.91 13.34 7.12
N PHE A 575 -12.83 13.73 6.23
CA PHE A 575 -12.92 13.14 4.89
C PHE A 575 -11.72 13.47 4.02
N SER A 576 -11.17 14.67 4.17
CA SER A 576 -10.09 15.15 3.31
C SER A 576 -8.73 14.61 3.71
N PHE A 577 -8.51 14.43 5.02
CA PHE A 577 -7.21 14.05 5.55
C PHE A 577 -7.16 12.61 6.09
N GLY A 578 -8.33 11.99 6.29
CA GLY A 578 -8.45 10.63 6.81
C GLY A 578 -8.19 10.53 8.31
N VAL A 579 -8.01 9.28 8.74
CA VAL A 579 -7.55 8.93 10.09
C VAL A 579 -6.10 8.50 10.00
N ARG A 580 -5.33 8.86 11.03
CA ARG A 580 -3.92 8.56 11.18
C ARG A 580 -3.71 7.72 12.43
N THR A 581 -2.60 7.01 12.44
CA THR A 581 -2.19 6.17 13.56
C THR A 581 -0.75 6.48 13.96
N GLY A 582 -0.41 6.29 15.23
CA GLY A 582 0.93 6.51 15.78
C GLY A 582 0.88 6.67 17.29
N ASP A 583 2.01 6.55 17.97
CA ASP A 583 2.12 6.83 19.41
C ASP A 583 2.17 8.34 19.65
N PHE A 584 1.00 9.00 19.67
CA PHE A 584 0.96 10.45 19.91
C PHE A 584 1.25 10.76 21.38
N ASN A 585 0.89 9.87 22.31
CA ASN A 585 0.91 10.17 23.73
C ASN A 585 2.25 9.79 24.44
N GLY A 586 3.06 8.94 23.81
CA GLY A 586 4.36 8.47 24.29
C GLY A 586 4.31 7.22 25.16
N ASP A 587 3.21 6.48 25.15
CA ASP A 587 3.03 5.26 25.95
C ASP A 587 3.38 3.97 25.20
N LYS A 588 3.82 4.09 23.94
CA LYS A 588 4.18 3.01 23.02
C LYS A 588 3.00 2.19 22.52
N LEU A 589 1.78 2.67 22.72
CA LEU A 589 0.61 2.09 22.08
C LEU A 589 0.28 2.94 20.84
N ALA A 590 -0.15 2.26 19.78
CA ALA A 590 -0.71 2.95 18.64
C ALA A 590 -2.02 3.65 19.04
N ASP A 591 -2.11 4.95 18.77
CA ASP A 591 -3.31 5.76 18.97
C ASP A 591 -3.95 6.10 17.61
N LEU A 592 -5.23 6.50 17.61
CA LEU A 592 -5.85 7.08 16.42
C LEU A 592 -5.93 8.60 16.51
N LEU A 593 -5.67 9.29 15.40
CA LEU A 593 -5.80 10.73 15.27
C LEU A 593 -6.65 11.10 14.05
N TYR A 594 -7.57 12.05 14.23
CA TYR A 594 -8.24 12.70 13.11
C TYR A 594 -8.71 14.12 13.41
N ARG A 595 -8.95 14.88 12.34
CA ARG A 595 -9.54 16.23 12.42
C ARG A 595 -11.05 16.16 12.50
N GLY A 596 -11.66 16.66 13.57
CA GLY A 596 -13.08 16.52 13.82
C GLY A 596 -13.76 17.76 14.41
N ARG A 597 -14.84 17.50 15.13
CA ARG A 597 -15.56 18.45 15.98
C ARG A 597 -15.68 17.85 17.38
N CYS A 598 -15.23 18.58 18.39
CA CYS A 598 -15.19 18.17 19.79
C CYS A 598 -16.13 19.02 20.66
N GLY A 599 -16.30 18.61 21.91
CA GLY A 599 -17.14 19.30 22.89
C GLY A 599 -18.64 19.22 22.57
N GLN A 600 -19.48 19.82 23.40
CA GLN A 600 -20.93 19.91 23.11
C GLN A 600 -21.26 21.01 22.09
N ASP A 601 -20.39 22.02 22.01
CA ASP A 601 -20.46 23.14 21.09
C ASP A 601 -19.97 22.80 19.68
N GLY A 602 -19.33 21.65 19.50
CA GLY A 602 -18.88 21.17 18.19
C GLY A 602 -17.80 22.06 17.60
N HIS A 603 -16.84 22.52 18.40
CA HIS A 603 -15.69 23.28 17.90
C HIS A 603 -14.70 22.35 17.18
N ALA A 604 -13.92 22.90 16.25
CA ALA A 604 -12.93 22.11 15.53
C ALA A 604 -11.79 21.66 16.46
N CYS A 605 -11.28 20.44 16.28
CA CYS A 605 -10.24 19.88 17.13
C CYS A 605 -9.42 18.81 16.40
N TRP A 606 -8.20 18.59 16.88
CA TRP A 606 -7.51 17.31 16.75
C TRP A 606 -8.08 16.38 17.82
N LEU A 607 -8.70 15.30 17.37
CA LEU A 607 -9.18 14.28 18.29
C LEU A 607 -8.23 13.09 18.26
N VAL A 608 -7.67 12.78 19.42
CA VAL A 608 -6.83 11.62 19.66
C VAL A 608 -7.64 10.58 20.42
N LEU A 609 -7.80 9.37 19.88
CA LEU A 609 -8.24 8.23 20.67
C LEU A 609 -7.00 7.53 21.18
N ALA A 610 -6.64 7.85 22.42
CA ALA A 610 -5.49 7.29 23.09
C ALA A 610 -5.80 5.86 23.54
N SER A 611 -5.07 4.89 23.02
CA SER A 611 -5.23 3.47 23.36
C SER A 611 -4.78 3.18 24.78
N GLN A 612 -5.20 2.05 25.31
CA GLN A 612 -4.90 1.59 26.66
C GLN A 612 -4.61 0.10 26.61
N ALA A 613 -3.75 -0.37 27.51
CA ALA A 613 -3.32 -1.77 27.57
C ALA A 613 -4.48 -2.78 27.81
N ASP A 614 -5.68 -2.33 28.17
CA ASP A 614 -6.88 -3.18 28.24
C ASP A 614 -7.60 -3.35 26.89
N GLY A 615 -7.04 -2.79 25.81
CA GLY A 615 -7.60 -2.81 24.47
C GLY A 615 -8.79 -1.89 24.26
N ARG A 616 -8.92 -0.83 25.09
CA ARG A 616 -9.84 0.28 24.88
C ARG A 616 -9.09 1.54 24.48
N ALA A 617 -9.80 2.52 23.93
CA ALA A 617 -9.27 3.86 23.70
C ALA A 617 -10.16 4.94 24.28
N VAL A 618 -9.53 6.02 24.76
CA VAL A 618 -10.19 7.19 25.31
C VAL A 618 -10.01 8.35 24.35
N ALA A 619 -11.11 8.93 23.88
CA ALA A 619 -11.09 10.12 23.05
C ALA A 619 -10.69 11.36 23.87
N GLN A 620 -9.73 12.10 23.35
CA GLN A 620 -9.16 13.30 23.94
C GLN A 620 -9.14 14.41 22.91
N ASP A 621 -9.63 15.58 23.33
CA ASP A 621 -9.57 16.81 22.54
C ASP A 621 -8.23 17.50 22.76
N TRP A 622 -7.40 17.53 21.73
CA TRP A 622 -6.06 18.12 21.78
C TRP A 622 -6.05 19.55 21.21
N GLY A 623 -7.23 20.14 21.00
CA GLY A 623 -7.44 21.51 20.52
C GLY A 623 -7.38 21.63 18.99
N ASP A 624 -7.69 22.82 18.45
CA ASP A 624 -7.67 23.07 17.00
C ASP A 624 -6.28 23.49 16.52
N ARG A 625 -5.86 24.70 16.94
CA ARG A 625 -4.69 25.50 16.52
C ARG A 625 -4.19 25.29 15.07
N ALA A 626 -5.04 24.79 14.18
CA ALA A 626 -4.72 24.49 12.81
C ALA A 626 -4.81 25.76 11.98
N GLN A 627 -3.98 25.87 10.96
CA GLN A 627 -3.95 27.01 10.05
C GLN A 627 -3.80 26.48 8.63
N TRP A 628 -4.94 26.25 7.98
CA TRP A 628 -4.97 25.68 6.64
C TRP A 628 -4.62 26.71 5.57
N ALA A 629 -3.87 26.28 4.57
CA ALA A 629 -3.71 27.04 3.33
C ALA A 629 -4.64 26.43 2.28
N ALA A 630 -5.71 27.16 1.93
CA ALA A 630 -6.71 26.72 0.97
C ALA A 630 -6.05 26.31 -0.36
N GLY A 631 -6.43 25.13 -0.88
CA GLY A 631 -5.88 24.56 -2.12
C GLY A 631 -4.48 23.96 -1.98
N VAL A 632 -3.74 24.21 -0.91
CA VAL A 632 -2.39 23.68 -0.68
C VAL A 632 -2.41 22.52 0.29
N THR A 633 -2.99 22.68 1.48
CA THR A 633 -3.05 21.59 2.47
C THR A 633 -3.81 20.38 1.91
N LEU A 634 -4.91 20.60 1.19
CA LEU A 634 -5.71 19.52 0.56
C LEU A 634 -4.99 18.82 -0.60
N ASP A 635 -3.97 19.44 -1.18
CA ASP A 635 -3.24 18.87 -2.32
C ASP A 635 -2.09 17.98 -1.87
N TYR A 636 -1.58 18.20 -0.66
CA TYR A 636 -0.46 17.44 -0.09
C TYR A 636 -0.86 16.51 1.06
N GLY A 637 -1.95 16.82 1.77
CA GLY A 637 -2.45 16.04 2.90
C GLY A 637 -1.76 16.37 4.23
N LEU A 638 -1.94 15.46 5.18
CA LEU A 638 -1.29 15.47 6.50
C LEU A 638 -0.31 14.31 6.61
N PHE A 639 0.79 14.53 7.31
CA PHE A 639 1.83 13.55 7.61
C PHE A 639 1.92 13.32 9.11
N VAL A 640 2.19 12.07 9.51
CA VAL A 640 2.46 11.70 10.88
C VAL A 640 3.86 11.12 10.94
N GLY A 641 4.63 11.54 11.92
CA GLY A 641 6.08 11.39 11.97
C GLY A 641 6.59 11.82 13.33
N ASP A 642 7.60 11.17 13.88
CA ASP A 642 8.36 11.77 14.97
C ASP A 642 9.40 12.73 14.36
N PHE A 643 8.95 13.93 13.99
CA PHE A 643 9.78 14.88 13.25
C PHE A 643 10.82 15.57 14.14
N ASN A 644 10.68 15.50 15.47
CA ASN A 644 11.39 16.36 16.41
C ASN A 644 12.45 15.69 17.29
N GLY A 645 12.51 14.37 17.37
CA GLY A 645 13.50 13.70 18.23
C GLY A 645 12.95 12.80 19.33
N ASP A 646 11.67 12.95 19.70
CA ASP A 646 11.32 12.78 21.11
C ASP A 646 10.65 11.45 21.50
N GLY A 647 10.42 10.58 20.53
CA GLY A 647 9.77 9.30 20.69
C GLY A 647 8.27 9.32 20.39
N ARG A 648 7.67 10.48 20.15
CA ARG A 648 6.23 10.62 19.91
C ARG A 648 5.93 10.98 18.47
N SER A 649 4.78 10.52 18.01
CA SER A 649 4.21 10.92 16.73
C SER A 649 3.73 12.38 16.79
N ASP A 650 4.17 13.18 15.82
CA ASP A 650 3.73 14.55 15.55
C ASP A 650 2.85 14.60 14.30
N VAL A 651 2.30 15.79 13.99
CA VAL A 651 1.52 16.00 12.76
C VAL A 651 2.08 17.17 11.94
N ALA A 652 2.45 16.93 10.69
CA ALA A 652 2.93 17.97 9.78
C ALA A 652 2.01 18.16 8.58
N TYR A 653 1.87 19.40 8.11
CA TYR A 653 1.23 19.72 6.84
C TYR A 653 1.65 21.07 6.29
N LEU A 654 1.50 21.27 4.98
CA LEU A 654 1.74 22.58 4.38
C LEU A 654 0.54 23.50 4.63
N GLY A 655 0.72 24.52 5.46
CA GLY A 655 -0.34 25.38 6.00
C GLY A 655 -0.04 26.87 5.87
N GLY A 656 -0.90 27.68 6.49
CA GLY A 656 -0.68 29.11 6.69
C GLY A 656 0.16 29.37 7.94
N CYS A 657 1.13 30.27 7.80
CA CYS A 657 2.12 30.62 8.81
C CYS A 657 2.35 32.14 8.81
N ALA A 658 3.03 32.67 9.85
CA ALA A 658 3.16 34.12 10.03
C ALA A 658 3.78 34.86 8.82
N SER A 659 4.67 34.21 8.06
CA SER A 659 5.29 34.77 6.84
C SER A 659 4.88 34.06 5.54
N GLY A 660 3.66 33.51 5.48
CA GLY A 660 3.08 32.93 4.27
C GLY A 660 2.78 31.43 4.41
N GLN A 661 3.26 30.60 3.49
CA GLN A 661 3.09 29.14 3.56
C GLN A 661 4.35 28.48 4.10
N CYS A 662 4.19 27.56 5.07
CA CYS A 662 5.26 26.76 5.67
C CYS A 662 4.74 25.38 6.09
N PHE A 663 5.64 24.46 6.45
CA PHE A 663 5.21 23.25 7.14
C PHE A 663 4.83 23.61 8.57
N ARG A 664 3.55 23.50 8.87
CA ARG A 664 3.06 23.62 10.23
C ARG A 664 3.15 22.26 10.88
N VAL A 665 3.97 22.17 11.92
CA VAL A 665 4.22 20.92 12.66
C VAL A 665 3.60 21.05 14.04
N HIS A 666 2.58 20.24 14.29
CA HIS A 666 1.92 20.09 15.58
C HIS A 666 2.72 19.07 16.37
N VAL A 667 3.66 19.57 17.18
CA VAL A 667 4.55 18.75 17.99
C VAL A 667 3.77 18.19 19.17
N SER A 668 3.82 16.88 19.41
CA SER A 668 3.13 16.26 20.52
C SER A 668 3.82 16.57 21.85
N THR A 669 3.02 16.91 22.84
CA THR A 669 3.46 17.01 24.25
C THR A 669 3.07 15.78 25.07
N GLY A 670 2.47 14.77 24.43
CA GLY A 670 1.87 13.60 25.07
C GLY A 670 0.44 13.82 25.57
N LYS A 671 -0.08 15.06 25.52
CA LYS A 671 -1.43 15.43 26.00
C LYS A 671 -2.14 16.46 25.14
N THR A 672 -1.40 17.19 24.32
CA THR A 672 -1.88 18.23 23.40
C THR A 672 -0.82 18.46 22.32
N PHE A 673 -1.19 19.20 21.27
CA PHE A 673 -0.25 19.65 20.26
C PHE A 673 0.22 21.10 20.47
N GLU A 674 1.52 21.28 20.35
CA GLU A 674 2.17 22.59 20.26
C GLU A 674 2.56 22.87 18.80
N PRO A 675 1.80 23.74 18.09
CA PRO A 675 2.09 24.04 16.70
C PRO A 675 3.34 24.91 16.58
N GLN A 676 4.23 24.51 15.68
CA GLN A 676 5.45 25.18 15.30
C GLN A 676 5.45 25.43 13.79
N ASP A 677 5.99 26.56 13.37
CA ASP A 677 6.11 26.93 11.96
C ASP A 677 7.52 26.52 11.48
N TRP A 678 7.64 25.40 10.78
CA TRP A 678 8.91 24.85 10.30
C TRP A 678 9.14 25.15 8.82
N GLY A 679 10.22 25.88 8.53
CA GLY A 679 10.83 26.04 7.21
C GLY A 679 10.09 26.94 6.20
N TYR A 680 10.87 27.76 5.47
CA TYR A 680 10.47 28.50 4.25
C TYR A 680 11.45 28.28 3.07
N SER A 681 12.46 27.43 3.25
CA SER A 681 13.60 27.27 2.34
C SER A 681 13.30 26.41 1.12
N PHE A 682 12.27 25.56 1.15
CA PHE A 682 11.95 24.63 0.07
C PHE A 682 10.44 24.55 -0.15
N ARG A 683 9.94 25.07 -1.29
CA ARG A 683 8.50 25.05 -1.62
C ARG A 683 8.17 23.90 -2.57
N PRO A 684 7.11 23.11 -2.29
CA PRO A 684 6.55 22.18 -3.27
C PRO A 684 6.26 22.88 -4.59
N ASP A 685 6.51 22.19 -5.70
CA ASP A 685 6.13 22.67 -7.02
C ASP A 685 4.81 22.03 -7.49
N SER A 686 4.35 22.41 -8.68
CA SER A 686 3.08 21.92 -9.23
C SER A 686 3.02 20.40 -9.42
N THR A 687 4.16 19.72 -9.48
CA THR A 687 4.22 18.27 -9.67
C THR A 687 4.25 17.50 -8.35
N THR A 688 4.54 18.16 -7.22
CA THR A 688 4.47 17.56 -5.90
C THR A 688 3.06 17.06 -5.57
N GLY A 689 2.01 17.71 -6.06
CA GLY A 689 0.63 17.24 -5.82
C GLY A 689 0.32 15.93 -6.55
N HIS A 690 1.13 15.56 -7.55
CA HIS A 690 1.05 14.29 -8.23
C HIS A 690 1.92 13.24 -7.54
N PHE A 691 3.21 13.54 -7.32
CA PHE A 691 4.17 12.60 -6.73
C PHE A 691 4.01 12.42 -5.20
N GLY A 692 3.31 13.34 -4.55
CA GLY A 692 3.15 13.37 -3.10
C GLY A 692 4.38 13.87 -2.37
N ILE A 693 4.26 13.86 -1.04
CA ILE A 693 5.36 14.00 -0.10
C ILE A 693 5.46 12.66 0.62
N THR A 694 6.68 12.12 0.72
CA THR A 694 6.97 10.89 1.46
C THR A 694 7.62 11.25 2.78
N VAL A 695 7.35 10.47 3.82
CA VAL A 695 8.00 10.59 5.12
C VAL A 695 8.83 9.34 5.42
N ALA A 696 10.04 9.53 5.95
CA ALA A 696 10.96 8.45 6.35
C ALA A 696 12.13 9.03 7.16
N ASP A 697 12.75 8.25 8.05
CA ASP A 697 14.07 8.57 8.59
C ASP A 697 15.14 8.17 7.55
N ARG A 698 15.55 9.14 6.74
CA ARG A 698 16.45 8.90 5.61
C ARG A 698 17.91 8.85 6.05
N ASN A 699 18.27 9.62 7.07
CA ASN A 699 19.65 9.78 7.51
C ASN A 699 19.99 8.87 8.71
N HIS A 700 19.01 8.09 9.19
CA HIS A 700 19.12 7.18 10.34
C HIS A 700 19.48 7.92 11.63
N ASP A 701 19.00 9.15 11.78
CA ASP A 701 19.12 9.92 13.02
C ASP A 701 17.90 9.74 13.94
N GLY A 702 16.96 8.87 13.58
CA GLY A 702 15.74 8.60 14.31
C GLY A 702 14.64 9.63 14.05
N ALA A 703 14.93 10.84 13.57
CA ALA A 703 13.88 11.80 13.25
C ALA A 703 13.26 11.50 11.88
N THR A 704 11.95 11.76 11.78
CA THR A 704 11.25 11.62 10.51
C THR A 704 11.58 12.80 9.60
N ASP A 705 11.92 12.51 8.35
CA ASP A 705 12.20 13.50 7.31
C ASP A 705 11.02 13.61 6.32
N LEU A 706 10.94 14.72 5.58
CA LEU A 706 10.02 14.88 4.44
C LEU A 706 10.78 14.87 3.11
N ILE A 707 10.25 14.16 2.13
CA ILE A 707 10.84 13.98 0.80
C ILE A 707 9.83 14.43 -0.26
N TYR A 708 10.19 15.42 -1.08
CA TYR A 708 9.31 15.91 -2.14
C TYR A 708 10.04 16.68 -3.24
N ARG A 709 9.38 16.86 -4.39
CA ARG A 709 9.88 17.73 -5.47
C ARG A 709 9.58 19.18 -5.17
N GLY A 710 10.50 20.11 -5.45
CA GLY A 710 10.30 21.52 -5.17
C GLY A 710 11.42 22.39 -5.69
N ALA A 711 11.34 23.69 -5.40
CA ALA A 711 12.41 24.63 -5.75
C ALA A 711 13.40 24.78 -4.59
N CYS A 712 14.63 24.30 -4.76
CA CYS A 712 15.73 24.56 -3.83
C CYS A 712 16.79 25.46 -4.47
N ALA A 713 17.09 26.59 -3.82
CA ALA A 713 18.03 27.61 -4.32
C ALA A 713 17.76 28.02 -5.79
N GLY A 714 16.47 28.13 -6.16
CA GLY A 714 16.04 28.53 -7.49
C GLY A 714 15.95 27.42 -8.54
N THR A 715 16.41 26.20 -8.24
CA THR A 715 16.32 25.05 -9.16
C THR A 715 15.24 24.05 -8.71
N ARG A 716 14.41 23.61 -9.66
CA ARG A 716 13.44 22.53 -9.43
C ARG A 716 14.17 21.19 -9.36
N ARG A 717 14.00 20.47 -8.25
CA ARG A 717 14.63 19.16 -7.98
C ARG A 717 13.90 18.45 -6.84
N TRP A 718 14.25 17.19 -6.62
CA TRP A 718 13.97 16.53 -5.34
C TRP A 718 14.75 17.22 -4.21
N GLY A 719 14.09 17.40 -3.08
CA GLY A 719 14.70 17.93 -1.88
C GLY A 719 14.21 17.20 -0.65
N TYR A 720 15.02 17.27 0.40
CA TYR A 720 14.79 16.62 1.67
C TYR A 720 14.69 17.69 2.75
N LEU A 721 13.66 17.61 3.56
CA LEU A 721 13.55 18.39 4.78
C LEU A 721 13.82 17.44 5.93
N LEU A 722 15.03 17.53 6.48
CA LEU A 722 15.49 16.63 7.53
C LEU A 722 14.93 17.06 8.87
N GLY A 723 14.32 16.12 9.59
CA GLY A 723 14.02 16.26 11.01
C GLY A 723 15.32 16.36 11.82
N THR A 724 15.20 16.68 13.10
CA THR A 724 16.40 16.80 13.95
C THR A 724 16.12 16.23 15.34
N GLU A 725 16.99 15.37 15.87
CA GLU A 725 16.90 14.87 17.26
C GLU A 725 16.96 15.98 18.32
N GLN A 726 17.52 17.14 17.97
CA GLN A 726 17.67 18.26 18.90
C GLN A 726 16.40 19.11 19.04
N GLY A 727 15.34 18.77 18.29
CA GLY A 727 14.13 19.58 18.13
C GLY A 727 14.38 20.86 17.34
N GLY A 728 13.39 21.28 16.53
CA GLY A 728 13.47 22.52 15.77
C GLY A 728 13.02 22.39 14.31
N PRO A 729 13.19 23.45 13.51
CA PRO A 729 12.72 23.46 12.13
C PRO A 729 13.51 22.52 11.23
N PHE A 730 12.85 21.99 10.21
CA PHE A 730 13.49 21.16 9.19
C PHE A 730 14.73 21.82 8.59
N THR A 731 15.79 21.02 8.39
CA THR A 731 16.97 21.43 7.64
C THR A 731 16.86 20.95 6.20
N ALA A 732 16.99 21.86 5.23
CA ALA A 732 16.94 21.48 3.82
C ALA A 732 18.25 20.82 3.37
N ASP A 733 18.18 19.60 2.85
CA ASP A 733 19.25 18.96 2.09
C ASP A 733 18.88 18.94 0.59
N CYS A 734 19.72 19.60 -0.20
CA CYS A 734 19.54 19.78 -1.64
C CYS A 734 20.65 19.14 -2.47
N ARG A 735 21.42 18.21 -1.90
CA ARG A 735 22.42 17.47 -2.67
C ARG A 735 21.76 16.78 -3.87
N ALA A 736 22.41 16.85 -5.03
CA ALA A 736 21.95 16.18 -6.24
C ALA A 736 21.86 14.68 -5.96
N SER A 737 20.70 14.11 -6.27
CA SER A 737 20.38 12.68 -6.15
C SER A 737 21.30 11.80 -6.99
#